data_AF-A0A7W0JK52-F1
#
_entry.id   AF-A0A7W0JK52-F1
#
_cell.length_a   1.000
_cell.length_b   1.000
_cell.length_c   1.000
_cell.angle_alpha   90.00
_cell.angle_beta   90.00
_cell.angle_gamma   90.00
#
_symmetry.space_group_name_H-M   'P 1'
#
loop_
_entity.id
_entity.type
_entity.pdbx_description
1 polymer ?
#
loop_
_entity_poly.entity_id
_entity_poly.type
_entity_poly.pdbx_seq_one_letter_code
_entity_poly.pdbx_strand_id
1 'polypeptide(L)'
;MSSSSKLAIKEMETLRQLALEITSELDRNKLLLTIIRSAMKLLGVSGGGVYEYAPASEQLKVVADCGAPSSIEGHTLKIGEGLAGQVLKNRKGMKVDDYGSWKWRSSQIKPELFKAVAADILEAPGGRILGVLYVTNDVEGRPFSDRDMVLLSLLASHAAIAMRNAEILTEKQLSLTQLELTNKFDESIRAAFSLKRLLEITLEEALQAVGAVDGSVMILDHERNVLEIGAGMVQGEYRKKEHPVFAIGQGIAGRVAATGDEYYCRDTLKDDLYQRSFTGRNIRSILSVPIVSRGLVLGVVSADSDKTNAFDDDNLKTLKTLANHVAQAIESQRFRDVAISLSTLSEDKMYRNIVKNACVLTGTEASTMFLRDGLDIKRAAVFTLMPLPAETASEGVRDSGITRRILATGKPEIISDAQTHPDVKPSMKARGIKSLMGVPLNVRLAGEGDTPVITIGVLFVSTMQQRDFGERDREILQSLASQAAIAITKTRLHEEATRERDSASRLASQLFTLNNITEEMQAEPDLSRLIDLISQNAARLLNADAGGILLTNSVGSRLTFMGSYGLSGKYLEAVRDAEGGTPVADSVVESGAALIINDIKRDQRFSSPIVQEEGIRATLSTPLLVKNKIIGTLDVYSKTKPQPFDDEARQILSLLANQAALAIENTRVSQFQQSLLSSAFDAIIAVDDA
;
A
#
# COMPACT_ATOMS: atom_id res chain seq x y z
N MET A 1 -12.16 4.26 -53.00
CA MET A 1 -12.41 4.54 -51.57
C MET A 1 -13.32 5.76 -51.44
N SER A 2 -14.49 5.61 -50.82
CA SER A 2 -15.41 6.72 -50.57
C SER A 2 -14.85 7.71 -49.55
N SER A 3 -15.19 8.99 -49.70
CA SER A 3 -14.83 10.10 -48.77
C SER A 3 -15.11 9.75 -47.28
N SER A 4 -16.14 8.93 -47.03
CA SER A 4 -16.54 8.48 -45.69
C SER A 4 -15.49 7.60 -44.97
N SER A 5 -14.74 6.74 -45.68
CA SER A 5 -13.78 5.82 -45.03
C SER A 5 -12.49 6.51 -44.60
N LYS A 6 -12.02 7.51 -45.37
CA LYS A 6 -10.86 8.34 -44.97
C LYS A 6 -11.15 9.20 -43.76
N LEU A 7 -12.39 9.67 -43.63
CA LEU A 7 -12.83 10.48 -42.52
C LEU A 7 -12.92 9.68 -41.22
N ALA A 8 -13.41 8.42 -41.28
CA ALA A 8 -13.48 7.53 -40.12
C ALA A 8 -12.09 7.16 -39.55
N ILE A 9 -11.10 6.91 -40.42
CA ILE A 9 -9.73 6.61 -39.99
C ILE A 9 -9.08 7.82 -39.30
N LYS A 10 -9.20 9.01 -39.89
CA LYS A 10 -8.65 10.24 -39.33
C LYS A 10 -9.28 10.58 -37.96
N GLU A 11 -10.57 10.31 -37.80
CA GLU A 11 -11.27 10.49 -36.53
C GLU A 11 -10.81 9.48 -35.47
N MET A 12 -10.61 8.21 -35.85
CA MET A 12 -10.09 7.19 -34.95
C MET A 12 -8.67 7.53 -34.47
N GLU A 13 -7.80 8.01 -35.36
CA GLU A 13 -6.46 8.48 -35.02
C GLU A 13 -6.49 9.69 -34.09
N THR A 14 -7.40 10.64 -34.36
CA THR A 14 -7.58 11.84 -33.53
C THR A 14 -8.09 11.46 -32.15
N LEU A 15 -9.09 10.58 -32.07
CA LEU A 15 -9.64 10.08 -30.82
C LEU A 15 -8.58 9.32 -30.00
N ARG A 16 -7.80 8.46 -30.65
CA ARG A 16 -6.71 7.70 -30.02
C ARG A 16 -5.64 8.63 -29.42
N GLN A 17 -5.20 9.63 -30.19
CA GLN A 17 -4.23 10.62 -29.71
C GLN A 17 -4.75 11.37 -28.47
N LEU A 18 -6.02 11.79 -28.50
CA LEU A 18 -6.63 12.54 -27.40
C LEU A 18 -6.90 11.66 -26.17
N ALA A 19 -7.25 10.39 -26.35
CA ALA A 19 -7.41 9.44 -25.25
C ALA A 19 -6.08 9.16 -24.51
N LEU A 20 -4.96 9.06 -25.24
CA LEU A 20 -3.63 8.96 -24.67
C LEU A 20 -3.25 10.22 -23.89
N GLU A 21 -3.55 11.40 -24.43
CA GLU A 21 -3.30 12.68 -23.76
C GLU A 21 -4.06 12.77 -22.43
N ILE A 22 -5.35 12.41 -22.42
CA ILE A 22 -6.20 12.36 -21.23
C ILE A 22 -5.66 11.37 -20.19
N THR A 23 -5.31 10.15 -20.59
CA THR A 23 -4.89 9.10 -19.65
C THR A 23 -3.48 9.31 -19.08
N SER A 24 -2.67 10.15 -19.73
CA SER A 24 -1.31 10.51 -19.27
C SER A 24 -1.25 11.66 -18.26
N GLU A 25 -2.33 12.44 -18.12
CA GLU A 25 -2.36 13.61 -17.24
C GLU A 25 -2.79 13.21 -15.81
N LEU A 26 -1.93 13.51 -14.84
CA LEU A 26 -2.12 13.11 -13.44
C LEU A 26 -2.62 14.27 -12.56
N ASP A 27 -2.47 15.52 -13.02
CA ASP A 27 -2.99 16.68 -12.31
C ASP A 27 -4.48 16.86 -12.60
N ARG A 28 -5.32 16.85 -11.55
CA ARG A 28 -6.78 16.92 -11.68
C ARG A 28 -7.26 18.13 -12.47
N ASN A 29 -6.71 19.32 -12.24
CA ASN A 29 -7.19 20.54 -12.89
C ASN A 29 -6.78 20.58 -14.36
N LYS A 30 -5.56 20.13 -14.67
CA LYS A 30 -5.12 19.98 -16.07
C LYS A 30 -5.92 18.91 -16.79
N LEU A 31 -6.15 17.77 -16.14
CA LEU A 31 -6.91 16.65 -16.70
C LEU A 31 -8.32 17.07 -17.13
N LEU A 32 -9.04 17.79 -16.27
CA LEU A 32 -10.39 18.29 -16.59
C LEU A 32 -10.39 19.17 -17.85
N LEU A 33 -9.44 20.10 -17.96
CA LEU A 33 -9.30 20.96 -19.14
C LEU A 33 -8.87 20.17 -20.39
N THR A 34 -8.00 19.18 -20.24
CA THR A 34 -7.56 18.30 -21.34
C THR A 34 -8.73 17.47 -21.86
N ILE A 35 -9.58 16.93 -21.00
CA ILE A 35 -10.81 16.21 -21.38
C ILE A 35 -11.73 17.11 -22.21
N ILE A 36 -11.97 18.34 -21.75
CA ILE A 36 -12.86 19.30 -22.44
C ILE A 36 -12.30 19.66 -23.81
N ARG A 37 -11.01 20.04 -23.88
CA ARG A 37 -10.36 20.40 -25.15
C ARG A 37 -10.31 19.23 -26.12
N SER A 38 -10.13 18.02 -25.62
CA SER A 38 -10.19 16.80 -26.42
C SER A 38 -11.58 16.60 -27.01
N ALA A 39 -12.64 16.79 -26.22
CA ALA A 39 -14.03 16.70 -26.69
C ALA A 39 -14.32 17.75 -27.76
N MET A 40 -13.89 18.99 -27.52
CA MET A 40 -14.06 20.11 -28.46
C MET A 40 -13.35 19.85 -29.79
N LYS A 41 -12.10 19.40 -29.74
CA LYS A 41 -11.28 19.12 -30.93
C LYS A 41 -11.82 17.92 -31.71
N LEU A 42 -12.24 16.86 -31.02
CA LEU A 42 -12.77 15.65 -31.64
C LEU A 42 -14.09 15.91 -32.39
N LEU A 43 -14.96 16.71 -31.80
CA LEU A 43 -16.31 16.98 -32.31
C LEU A 43 -16.38 18.22 -33.21
N GLY A 44 -15.29 19.01 -33.26
CA GLY A 44 -15.23 20.27 -34.00
C GLY A 44 -16.22 21.30 -33.46
N VAL A 45 -16.30 21.44 -32.13
CA VAL A 45 -17.28 22.28 -31.45
C VAL A 45 -16.63 23.40 -30.63
N SER A 46 -17.42 24.43 -30.33
CA SER A 46 -16.93 25.70 -29.78
C SER A 46 -16.75 25.70 -28.26
N GLY A 47 -17.41 24.80 -27.54
CA GLY A 47 -17.33 24.77 -26.08
C GLY A 47 -17.69 23.43 -25.46
N GLY A 48 -17.46 23.32 -24.16
CA GLY A 48 -17.80 22.16 -23.36
C GLY A 48 -17.39 22.30 -21.90
N GLY A 49 -17.70 21.30 -21.10
CA GLY A 49 -17.38 21.28 -19.68
C GLY A 49 -17.65 19.93 -19.02
N VAL A 50 -17.24 19.83 -17.76
CA VAL A 50 -17.42 18.64 -16.94
C VAL A 50 -18.23 19.01 -15.70
N TYR A 51 -19.33 18.29 -15.50
CA TYR A 51 -20.01 18.22 -14.21
C TYR A 51 -19.44 17.07 -13.40
N GLU A 52 -19.12 17.30 -12.13
CA GLU A 52 -18.79 16.25 -11.17
C GLU A 52 -20.05 15.92 -10.35
N TYR A 53 -20.28 14.63 -10.10
CA TYR A 53 -21.42 14.16 -9.32
C TYR A 53 -21.03 13.95 -7.86
N ALA A 54 -21.75 14.59 -6.95
CA ALA A 54 -21.63 14.40 -5.51
C ALA A 54 -22.76 13.48 -5.02
N PRO A 55 -22.48 12.20 -4.68
CA PRO A 55 -23.52 11.24 -4.28
C PRO A 55 -24.23 11.65 -2.98
N ALA A 56 -23.50 12.24 -2.02
CA ALA A 56 -24.04 12.61 -0.72
C ALA A 56 -25.11 13.72 -0.77
N SER A 57 -25.00 14.63 -1.75
CA SER A 57 -25.94 15.74 -1.94
C SER A 57 -26.84 15.57 -3.15
N GLU A 58 -26.69 14.47 -3.89
CA GLU A 58 -27.37 14.15 -5.16
C GLU A 58 -27.33 15.30 -6.18
N GLN A 59 -26.19 15.98 -6.27
CA GLN A 59 -26.01 17.17 -7.11
C GLN A 59 -24.85 17.00 -8.09
N LEU A 60 -25.03 17.60 -9.27
CA LEU A 60 -23.98 17.81 -10.25
C LEU A 60 -23.43 19.22 -10.08
N LYS A 61 -22.12 19.40 -10.10
CA LYS A 61 -21.47 20.72 -10.06
C LYS A 61 -20.54 20.88 -11.25
N VAL A 62 -20.60 22.01 -11.96
CA VAL A 62 -19.60 22.32 -12.99
C VAL A 62 -18.25 22.55 -12.32
N VAL A 63 -17.26 21.72 -12.65
CA VAL A 63 -15.91 21.79 -12.07
C VAL A 63 -14.87 22.29 -13.06
N ALA A 64 -15.22 22.34 -14.35
CA ALA A 64 -14.43 22.99 -15.38
C ALA A 64 -15.32 23.24 -16.61
N ASP A 65 -15.14 24.37 -17.27
CA ASP A 65 -15.73 24.67 -18.56
C ASP A 65 -14.76 25.44 -19.47
N CYS A 66 -14.99 25.36 -20.78
CA CYS A 66 -14.18 26.05 -21.78
C CYS A 66 -15.03 26.42 -23.01
N GLY A 67 -14.75 27.58 -23.60
CA GLY A 67 -15.35 27.99 -24.88
C GLY A 67 -16.77 28.59 -24.80
N ALA A 68 -17.36 28.70 -23.61
CA ALA A 68 -18.63 29.39 -23.40
C ALA A 68 -18.45 30.93 -23.39
N PRO A 69 -19.46 31.74 -23.80
CA PRO A 69 -19.40 33.21 -23.75
C PRO A 69 -19.18 33.79 -22.35
N SER A 70 -19.63 33.06 -21.33
CA SER A 70 -19.38 33.33 -19.92
C SER A 70 -19.25 32.01 -19.18
N SER A 71 -18.25 31.89 -18.30
CA SER A 71 -18.04 30.67 -17.51
C SER A 71 -19.23 30.40 -16.59
N ILE A 72 -19.59 29.13 -16.49
CA ILE A 72 -20.61 28.60 -15.57
C ILE A 72 -20.00 27.69 -14.50
N GLU A 73 -18.68 27.77 -14.30
CA GLU A 73 -17.99 27.01 -13.26
C GLU A 73 -18.62 27.27 -11.88
N GLY A 74 -18.82 26.21 -11.11
CA GLY A 74 -19.46 26.27 -9.79
C GLY A 74 -20.99 26.18 -9.80
N HIS A 75 -21.66 26.30 -10.96
CA HIS A 75 -23.10 26.07 -11.06
C HIS A 75 -23.46 24.64 -10.66
N THR A 76 -24.61 24.47 -10.01
CA THR A 76 -25.07 23.17 -9.50
C THR A 76 -26.42 22.78 -10.09
N LEU A 77 -26.63 21.49 -10.38
CA LEU A 77 -27.87 20.94 -10.92
C LEU A 77 -28.31 19.74 -10.09
N LYS A 78 -29.62 19.56 -9.94
CA LYS A 78 -30.19 18.34 -9.37
C LYS A 78 -30.36 17.26 -10.44
N ILE A 79 -30.51 16.01 -9.99
CA ILE A 79 -30.89 14.90 -10.88
C ILE A 79 -32.22 15.25 -11.59
N GLY A 80 -32.24 15.09 -12.92
CA GLY A 80 -33.37 15.47 -13.77
C GLY A 80 -33.46 16.97 -14.14
N GLU A 81 -32.55 17.83 -13.66
CA GLU A 81 -32.51 19.24 -14.04
C GLU A 81 -31.45 19.50 -15.14
N GLY A 82 -31.81 20.23 -16.19
CA GLY A 82 -30.90 20.49 -17.30
C GLY A 82 -30.56 19.22 -18.08
N LEU A 83 -29.72 19.36 -19.12
CA LEU A 83 -29.32 18.19 -19.92
C LEU A 83 -28.48 17.22 -19.10
N ALA A 84 -27.54 17.73 -18.31
CA ALA A 84 -26.66 16.90 -17.49
C ALA A 84 -27.43 16.11 -16.41
N GLY A 85 -28.41 16.73 -15.73
CA GLY A 85 -29.25 16.02 -14.77
C GLY A 85 -30.15 14.97 -15.42
N GLN A 86 -30.61 15.19 -16.66
CA GLN A 86 -31.38 14.19 -17.42
C GLN A 86 -30.52 13.02 -17.90
N VAL A 87 -29.29 13.27 -18.36
CA VAL A 87 -28.31 12.22 -18.70
C VAL A 87 -28.01 11.36 -17.48
N LEU A 88 -27.79 11.98 -16.32
CA LEU A 88 -27.55 11.27 -15.07
C LEU A 88 -28.76 10.42 -14.64
N LYS A 89 -29.98 10.96 -14.77
CA LYS A 89 -31.23 10.25 -14.44
C LYS A 89 -31.44 9.01 -15.33
N ASN A 90 -31.15 9.14 -16.62
CA ASN A 90 -31.44 8.10 -17.62
C ASN A 90 -30.25 7.17 -17.88
N ARG A 91 -29.06 7.51 -17.35
CA ARG A 91 -27.77 6.84 -17.62
C ARG A 91 -27.51 6.61 -19.11
N LYS A 92 -27.81 7.62 -19.92
CA LYS A 92 -27.67 7.56 -21.37
C LYS A 92 -27.33 8.95 -21.91
N GLY A 93 -26.35 9.01 -22.80
CA GLY A 93 -26.01 10.23 -23.52
C GLY A 93 -27.20 10.81 -24.28
N MET A 94 -27.33 12.14 -24.23
CA MET A 94 -28.43 12.89 -24.81
C MET A 94 -27.92 14.12 -25.55
N LYS A 95 -28.65 14.52 -26.59
CA LYS A 95 -28.44 15.76 -27.34
C LYS A 95 -29.72 16.57 -27.43
N VAL A 96 -29.57 17.88 -27.46
CA VAL A 96 -30.65 18.86 -27.58
C VAL A 96 -30.22 19.91 -28.60
N ASP A 97 -30.99 20.06 -29.66
CA ASP A 97 -30.64 20.94 -30.79
C ASP A 97 -30.99 22.41 -30.52
N ASP A 98 -32.00 22.66 -29.68
CA ASP A 98 -32.34 23.99 -29.15
C ASP A 98 -32.51 23.92 -27.63
N TYR A 99 -31.41 24.17 -26.92
CA TYR A 99 -31.36 24.14 -25.47
C TYR A 99 -32.10 25.32 -24.84
N GLY A 100 -32.11 26.49 -25.50
CA GLY A 100 -32.71 27.72 -25.00
C GLY A 100 -34.22 27.60 -24.76
N SER A 101 -34.92 26.96 -25.70
CA SER A 101 -36.38 26.73 -25.63
C SER A 101 -36.77 25.38 -24.99
N TRP A 102 -35.79 24.53 -24.65
CA TRP A 102 -36.06 23.18 -24.17
C TRP A 102 -36.72 23.17 -22.79
N LYS A 103 -37.81 22.40 -22.65
CA LYS A 103 -38.63 22.33 -21.42
C LYS A 103 -37.88 21.91 -20.15
N TRP A 104 -36.74 21.23 -20.28
CA TRP A 104 -35.92 20.77 -19.15
C TRP A 104 -34.65 21.60 -18.96
N ARG A 105 -34.50 22.72 -19.67
CA ARG A 105 -33.39 23.67 -19.49
C ARG A 105 -33.30 24.09 -18.01
N SER A 106 -32.08 24.11 -17.46
CA SER A 106 -31.89 24.65 -16.11
C SER A 106 -32.23 26.14 -16.09
N SER A 107 -32.99 26.56 -15.08
CA SER A 107 -33.33 27.98 -14.85
C SER A 107 -32.09 28.84 -14.54
N GLN A 108 -30.97 28.22 -14.16
CA GLN A 108 -29.71 28.91 -13.86
C GLN A 108 -28.90 29.26 -15.11
N ILE A 109 -29.25 28.70 -16.27
CA ILE A 109 -28.59 28.96 -17.54
C ILE A 109 -29.47 29.87 -18.39
N LYS A 110 -28.94 31.02 -18.81
CA LYS A 110 -29.67 31.96 -19.68
C LYS A 110 -30.03 31.28 -21.01
N PRO A 111 -31.24 31.50 -21.55
CA PRO A 111 -31.68 30.86 -22.80
C PRO A 111 -30.75 31.10 -23.99
N GLU A 112 -30.06 32.25 -24.01
CA GLU A 112 -29.20 32.65 -25.12
C GLU A 112 -27.77 32.10 -25.00
N LEU A 113 -27.42 31.47 -23.88
CA LEU A 113 -26.05 31.06 -23.60
C LEU A 113 -25.63 29.84 -24.43
N PHE A 114 -26.53 28.87 -24.62
CA PHE A 114 -26.25 27.66 -25.39
C PHE A 114 -27.33 27.41 -26.43
N LYS A 115 -26.92 27.09 -27.67
CA LYS A 115 -27.83 26.73 -28.76
C LYS A 115 -28.06 25.22 -28.81
N ALA A 116 -27.07 24.47 -29.26
CA ALA A 116 -27.10 23.02 -29.28
C ALA A 116 -26.16 22.47 -28.19
N VAL A 117 -26.64 21.49 -27.43
CA VAL A 117 -25.87 20.85 -26.33
C VAL A 117 -25.97 19.34 -26.46
N ALA A 118 -24.83 18.65 -26.35
CA ALA A 118 -24.77 17.21 -26.18
C ALA A 118 -24.04 16.87 -24.89
N ALA A 119 -24.43 15.80 -24.23
CA ALA A 119 -23.81 15.35 -23.00
C ALA A 119 -23.84 13.83 -22.87
N ASP A 120 -22.82 13.27 -22.24
CA ASP A 120 -22.76 11.85 -21.89
C ASP A 120 -22.19 11.62 -20.49
N ILE A 121 -22.49 10.45 -19.92
CA ILE A 121 -22.14 10.08 -18.56
C ILE A 121 -20.66 9.71 -18.44
N LEU A 122 -20.03 10.18 -17.36
CA LEU A 122 -18.70 9.76 -16.96
C LEU A 122 -18.84 8.61 -15.97
N GLU A 123 -19.01 7.39 -16.50
CA GLU A 123 -19.16 6.17 -15.71
C GLU A 123 -17.86 5.34 -15.76
N ALA A 124 -17.24 5.15 -14.60
CA ALA A 124 -16.07 4.31 -14.45
C ALA A 124 -16.45 2.82 -14.33
N PRO A 125 -15.52 1.89 -14.59
CA PRO A 125 -15.74 0.45 -14.40
C PRO A 125 -16.34 0.12 -13.03
N GLY A 126 -17.28 -0.84 -12.99
CA GLY A 126 -18.03 -1.18 -11.77
C GLY A 126 -19.29 -0.32 -11.54
N GLY A 127 -19.68 0.51 -12.51
CA GLY A 127 -20.94 1.26 -12.47
C GLY A 127 -20.89 2.53 -11.61
N ARG A 128 -19.68 3.03 -11.32
CA ARG A 128 -19.47 4.23 -10.51
C ARG A 128 -19.57 5.46 -11.39
N ILE A 129 -20.53 6.33 -11.08
CA ILE A 129 -20.73 7.58 -11.82
C ILE A 129 -19.88 8.67 -11.18
N LEU A 130 -19.00 9.26 -11.98
CA LEU A 130 -18.14 10.38 -11.57
C LEU A 130 -18.75 11.73 -11.96
N GLY A 131 -19.60 11.75 -13.00
CA GLY A 131 -20.10 13.01 -13.52
C GLY A 131 -20.73 12.92 -14.91
N VAL A 132 -20.76 14.06 -15.59
CA VAL A 132 -21.28 14.22 -16.95
C VAL A 132 -20.35 15.14 -17.75
N LEU A 133 -19.94 14.69 -18.93
CA LEU A 133 -19.22 15.49 -19.92
C LEU A 133 -20.24 16.11 -20.87
N TYR A 134 -20.18 17.43 -21.08
CA TYR A 134 -21.02 18.11 -22.06
C TYR A 134 -20.20 18.93 -23.04
N VAL A 135 -20.77 19.13 -24.22
CA VAL A 135 -20.24 19.94 -25.30
C VAL A 135 -21.32 20.84 -25.87
N THR A 136 -20.94 22.02 -26.36
CA THR A 136 -21.84 23.03 -26.92
C THR A 136 -21.37 23.46 -28.29
N ASN A 137 -22.32 23.72 -29.17
CA ASN A 137 -22.04 24.21 -30.52
C ASN A 137 -22.78 25.53 -30.79
N ASP A 138 -22.18 26.61 -30.32
CA ASP A 138 -22.83 27.92 -30.26
C ASP A 138 -22.48 28.80 -31.48
N VAL A 139 -21.36 28.50 -32.14
CA VAL A 139 -20.80 29.28 -33.27
C VAL A 139 -21.35 28.83 -34.62
N GLU A 140 -21.46 27.52 -34.89
CA GLU A 140 -21.97 27.00 -36.17
C GLU A 140 -23.46 26.64 -36.12
N GLY A 141 -24.01 26.37 -34.93
CA GLY A 141 -25.43 26.02 -34.75
C GLY A 141 -25.86 24.71 -35.43
N ARG A 142 -24.92 23.87 -35.88
CA ARG A 142 -25.29 22.55 -36.43
C ARG A 142 -25.78 21.63 -35.29
N PRO A 143 -26.88 20.88 -35.50
CA PRO A 143 -27.32 19.87 -34.55
C PRO A 143 -26.28 18.75 -34.40
N PHE A 144 -26.28 18.08 -33.25
CA PHE A 144 -25.39 16.95 -33.01
C PHE A 144 -25.91 15.72 -33.75
N SER A 145 -25.04 15.07 -34.52
CA SER A 145 -25.35 13.82 -35.21
C SER A 145 -25.27 12.62 -34.26
N ASP A 146 -25.77 11.45 -34.68
CA ASP A 146 -25.58 10.22 -33.89
C ASP A 146 -24.10 9.81 -33.86
N ARG A 147 -23.34 10.15 -34.89
CA ARG A 147 -21.88 10.00 -34.93
C ARG A 147 -21.18 10.84 -33.86
N ASP A 148 -21.60 12.09 -33.68
CA ASP A 148 -21.08 12.96 -32.62
C ASP A 148 -21.34 12.35 -31.24
N MET A 149 -22.51 11.73 -31.03
CA MET A 149 -22.82 11.05 -29.77
C MET A 149 -21.94 9.82 -29.54
N VAL A 150 -21.65 9.03 -30.57
CA VAL A 150 -20.74 7.87 -30.46
C VAL A 150 -19.33 8.32 -30.07
N LEU A 151 -18.81 9.37 -30.71
CA LEU A 151 -17.48 9.92 -30.39
C LEU A 151 -17.43 10.52 -28.98
N LEU A 152 -18.47 11.25 -28.57
CA LEU A 152 -18.59 11.81 -27.22
C LEU A 152 -18.63 10.71 -26.16
N SER A 153 -19.39 9.63 -26.41
CA SER A 153 -19.50 8.49 -25.48
C SER A 153 -18.19 7.76 -25.26
N LEU A 154 -17.44 7.55 -26.36
CA LEU A 154 -16.14 6.89 -26.30
C LEU A 154 -15.12 7.73 -25.55
N LEU A 155 -15.13 9.06 -25.75
CA LEU A 155 -14.27 9.96 -25.00
C LEU A 155 -14.67 10.06 -23.53
N ALA A 156 -15.97 10.11 -23.22
CA ALA A 156 -16.49 10.14 -21.85
C ALA A 156 -16.06 8.90 -21.06
N SER A 157 -16.06 7.73 -21.70
CA SER A 157 -15.58 6.48 -21.09
C SER A 157 -14.10 6.55 -20.72
N HIS A 158 -13.24 7.05 -21.60
CA HIS A 158 -11.80 7.21 -21.33
C HIS A 158 -11.53 8.29 -20.27
N ALA A 159 -12.28 9.39 -20.31
CA ALA A 159 -12.22 10.45 -19.32
C ALA A 159 -12.59 9.96 -17.91
N ALA A 160 -13.62 9.12 -17.79
CA ALA A 160 -14.02 8.55 -16.50
C ALA A 160 -12.91 7.68 -15.88
N ILE A 161 -12.19 6.89 -16.69
CA ILE A 161 -11.06 6.08 -16.22
C ILE A 161 -9.91 6.97 -15.73
N ALA A 162 -9.54 7.99 -16.52
CA ALA A 162 -8.46 8.90 -16.15
C ALA A 162 -8.78 9.70 -14.88
N MET A 163 -10.01 10.22 -14.76
CA MET A 163 -10.48 10.93 -13.57
C MET A 163 -10.43 10.03 -12.33
N ARG A 164 -10.84 8.76 -12.45
CA ARG A 164 -10.77 7.81 -11.34
C ARG A 164 -9.32 7.55 -10.90
N ASN A 165 -8.40 7.42 -11.86
CA ASN A 165 -6.99 7.22 -11.55
C ASN A 165 -6.38 8.44 -10.83
N ALA A 166 -6.71 9.65 -11.28
CA ALA A 166 -6.26 10.89 -10.63
C ALA A 166 -6.85 11.04 -9.20
N GLU A 167 -8.13 10.69 -8.99
CA GLU A 167 -8.74 10.63 -7.65
C GLU A 167 -7.99 9.67 -6.72
N ILE A 168 -7.77 8.42 -7.15
CA ILE A 168 -7.11 7.39 -6.35
C ILE A 168 -5.68 7.82 -5.99
N LEU A 169 -4.95 8.41 -6.94
CA LEU A 169 -3.62 8.95 -6.69
C LEU A 169 -3.66 10.10 -5.68
N THR A 170 -4.65 10.99 -5.79
CA THR A 170 -4.81 12.14 -4.89
C THR A 170 -5.20 11.69 -3.49
N GLU A 171 -6.16 10.77 -3.32
CA GLU A 171 -6.55 10.16 -2.04
C GLU A 171 -5.36 9.47 -1.36
N LYS A 172 -4.55 8.75 -2.15
CA LYS A 172 -3.35 8.07 -1.68
C LYS A 172 -2.26 9.07 -1.27
N GLN A 173 -2.06 10.14 -2.04
CA GLN A 173 -1.09 11.18 -1.73
C GLN A 173 -1.51 11.98 -0.49
N LEU A 174 -2.80 12.34 -0.36
CA LEU A 174 -3.35 12.98 0.84
C LEU A 174 -3.20 12.10 2.07
N SER A 175 -3.47 10.80 1.95
CA SER A 175 -3.24 9.86 3.05
C SER A 175 -1.77 9.80 3.45
N LEU A 176 -0.85 9.79 2.47
CA LEU A 176 0.59 9.84 2.73
C LEU A 176 1.01 11.17 3.35
N THR A 177 0.53 12.31 2.84
CA THR A 177 0.84 13.64 3.39
C THR A 177 0.23 13.83 4.77
N GLN A 178 -0.94 13.27 5.07
CA GLN A 178 -1.57 13.31 6.39
C GLN A 178 -0.80 12.42 7.39
N LEU A 179 -0.24 11.29 6.93
CA LEU A 179 0.70 10.47 7.68
C LEU A 179 2.06 11.17 7.86
N GLU A 180 2.56 11.90 6.86
CA GLU A 180 3.80 12.69 6.93
C GLU A 180 3.65 13.93 7.82
N LEU A 181 2.48 14.57 7.81
CA LEU A 181 2.13 15.65 8.73
C LEU A 181 2.01 15.13 10.15
N THR A 182 1.46 13.92 10.34
CA THR A 182 1.52 13.22 11.63
C THR A 182 2.97 12.96 12.04
N ASN A 183 3.85 12.53 11.13
CA ASN A 183 5.28 12.37 11.38
C ASN A 183 6.01 13.69 11.69
N LYS A 184 5.66 14.81 11.03
CA LYS A 184 6.21 16.15 11.31
C LYS A 184 5.68 16.74 12.61
N PHE A 185 4.44 16.41 12.97
CA PHE A 185 3.86 16.68 14.29
C PHE A 185 4.62 15.89 15.36
N ASP A 186 4.94 14.62 15.09
CA ASP A 186 5.78 13.77 15.94
C ASP A 186 7.24 14.25 15.98
N GLU A 187 7.77 14.88 14.92
CA GLU A 187 9.10 15.53 14.89
C GLU A 187 9.13 16.84 15.69
N SER A 188 8.05 17.61 15.63
CA SER A 188 7.90 18.85 16.41
C SER A 188 7.63 18.54 17.90
N ILE A 189 6.93 17.45 18.21
CA ILE A 189 6.79 16.89 19.56
C ILE A 189 8.13 16.31 20.05
N ARG A 190 8.90 15.62 19.18
CA ARG A 190 10.28 15.14 19.46
C ARG A 190 11.19 16.29 19.90
N ALA A 191 11.06 17.46 19.28
CA ALA A 191 11.81 18.66 19.66
C ALA A 191 11.28 19.33 20.94
N ALA A 192 9.97 19.24 21.22
CA ALA A 192 9.34 19.87 22.39
C ALA A 192 9.55 19.11 23.72
N PHE A 193 9.90 17.81 23.69
CA PHE A 193 10.02 16.96 24.90
C PHE A 193 11.31 16.11 24.94
N SER A 194 12.50 16.72 24.87
CA SER A 194 13.73 15.99 25.22
C SER A 194 13.77 15.71 26.73
N LEU A 195 14.15 14.50 27.16
CA LEU A 195 14.30 14.11 28.58
C LEU A 195 15.10 15.17 29.36
N LYS A 196 16.17 15.68 28.75
CA LYS A 196 16.98 16.76 29.30
C LYS A 196 16.15 18.01 29.61
N ARG A 197 15.33 18.48 28.66
CA ARG A 197 14.50 19.68 28.86
C ARG A 197 13.44 19.47 29.94
N LEU A 198 12.91 18.27 30.06
CA LEU A 198 11.96 17.93 31.12
C LEU A 198 12.64 17.97 32.49
N LEU A 199 13.80 17.32 32.64
CA LEU A 199 14.59 17.36 33.88
C LEU A 199 15.01 18.79 34.25
N GLU A 200 15.33 19.61 33.26
CA GLU A 200 15.61 21.04 33.43
C GLU A 200 14.39 21.78 34.04
N ILE A 201 13.23 21.71 33.39
CA ILE A 201 12.00 22.40 33.84
C ILE A 201 11.59 21.93 35.24
N THR A 202 11.61 20.61 35.50
CA THR A 202 11.19 20.09 36.81
C THR A 202 12.19 20.43 37.91
N LEU A 203 13.49 20.53 37.59
CA LEU A 203 14.49 21.03 38.54
C LEU A 203 14.22 22.49 38.89
N GLU A 204 13.93 23.33 37.89
CA GLU A 204 13.63 24.75 38.09
C GLU A 204 12.39 24.94 38.98
N GLU A 205 11.30 24.21 38.70
CA GLU A 205 10.10 24.19 39.55
C GLU A 205 10.41 23.73 40.98
N ALA A 206 11.26 22.71 41.13
CA ALA A 206 11.65 22.19 42.43
C ALA A 206 12.47 23.15 43.26
N LEU A 207 13.43 23.82 42.64
CA LEU A 207 14.25 24.81 43.30
C LEU A 207 13.43 26.05 43.68
N GLN A 208 12.53 26.50 42.80
CA GLN A 208 11.62 27.59 43.08
C GLN A 208 10.68 27.28 44.25
N ALA A 209 10.13 26.07 44.30
CA ALA A 209 9.18 25.67 45.35
C ALA A 209 9.83 25.55 46.74
N VAL A 210 11.12 25.22 46.81
CA VAL A 210 11.88 25.16 48.09
C VAL A 210 12.70 26.41 48.37
N GLY A 211 12.63 27.44 47.52
CA GLY A 211 13.38 28.69 47.68
C GLY A 211 14.90 28.56 47.48
N ALA A 212 15.35 27.53 46.75
CA ALA A 212 16.74 27.34 46.37
C ALA A 212 17.02 27.95 44.99
N VAL A 213 18.26 28.40 44.78
CA VAL A 213 18.72 28.93 43.48
C VAL A 213 19.53 27.88 42.70
N ASP A 214 19.96 26.82 43.38
CA ASP A 214 20.90 25.85 42.83
C ASP A 214 20.56 24.45 43.27
N GLY A 215 20.88 23.50 42.40
CA GLY A 215 20.63 22.10 42.67
C GLY A 215 20.83 21.25 41.43
N SER A 216 20.48 19.98 41.56
CA SER A 216 20.68 19.01 40.50
C SER A 216 19.67 17.86 40.54
N VAL A 217 19.38 17.34 39.36
CA VAL A 217 18.76 16.03 39.16
C VAL A 217 19.81 15.09 38.60
N MET A 218 20.05 13.99 39.30
CA MET A 218 20.98 12.94 38.91
C MET A 218 20.20 11.66 38.62
N ILE A 219 20.53 10.99 37.51
CA ILE A 219 19.92 9.74 37.08
C ILE A 219 20.89 8.60 37.37
N LEU A 220 20.36 7.48 37.87
CA LEU A 220 21.15 6.29 38.15
C LEU A 220 21.38 5.47 36.87
N ASP A 221 22.63 5.30 36.48
CA ASP A 221 23.05 4.29 35.52
C ASP A 221 23.28 2.97 36.28
N HIS A 222 22.35 2.03 36.08
CA HIS A 222 22.42 0.70 36.71
C HIS A 222 23.51 -0.21 36.13
N GLU A 223 23.98 0.01 34.90
CA GLU A 223 25.05 -0.81 34.31
C GLU A 223 26.42 -0.42 34.88
N ARG A 224 26.63 0.89 35.04
CA ARG A 224 27.90 1.45 35.54
C ARG A 224 27.91 1.64 37.06
N ASN A 225 26.75 1.50 37.71
CA ASN A 225 26.52 1.71 39.13
C ASN A 225 26.96 3.11 39.61
N VAL A 226 26.54 4.13 38.86
CA VAL A 226 26.92 5.53 39.09
C VAL A 226 25.73 6.48 38.87
N LEU A 227 25.76 7.63 39.53
CA LEU A 227 24.85 8.75 39.27
C LEU A 227 25.47 9.69 38.21
N GLU A 228 24.73 9.94 37.15
CA GLU A 228 25.05 10.93 36.14
C GLU A 228 24.09 12.13 36.27
N ILE A 229 24.60 13.36 36.16
CA ILE A 229 23.72 14.54 36.26
C ILE A 229 22.92 14.67 34.97
N GLY A 230 21.59 14.54 35.09
CA GLY A 230 20.65 14.75 33.99
C GLY A 230 20.25 16.22 33.80
N ALA A 231 20.23 16.99 34.89
CA ALA A 231 20.07 18.45 34.87
C ALA A 231 20.76 19.09 36.08
N GLY A 232 21.33 20.28 35.91
CA GLY A 232 21.96 21.03 37.00
C GLY A 232 21.81 22.53 36.80
N MET A 233 21.42 23.22 37.86
CA MET A 233 21.19 24.67 37.88
C MET A 233 22.18 25.34 38.81
N VAL A 234 22.85 26.37 38.32
CA VAL A 234 23.83 27.16 39.08
C VAL A 234 23.57 28.64 38.81
N GLN A 235 23.35 29.44 39.85
CA GLN A 235 22.97 30.86 39.78
C GLN A 235 21.70 31.10 38.95
N GLY A 236 20.75 30.17 38.97
CA GLY A 236 19.53 30.27 38.15
C GLY A 236 19.74 29.99 36.65
N GLU A 237 20.92 29.53 36.23
CA GLU A 237 21.19 29.15 34.84
C GLU A 237 21.53 27.65 34.69
N TYR A 238 21.12 27.05 33.57
CA TYR A 238 21.42 25.66 33.24
C TYR A 238 22.89 25.49 32.82
N ARG A 239 23.57 24.51 33.41
CA ARG A 239 24.98 24.23 33.09
C ARG A 239 25.11 23.37 31.82
N LYS A 240 26.00 23.75 30.89
CA LYS A 240 26.24 23.03 29.61
C LYS A 240 27.43 22.04 29.59
N LYS A 241 28.24 21.91 30.65
CA LYS A 241 29.50 21.13 30.66
C LYS A 241 29.36 19.70 31.20
N GLU A 242 30.25 18.81 30.75
CA GLU A 242 30.42 17.42 31.20
C GLU A 242 30.26 17.29 32.71
N HIS A 243 29.29 16.47 33.09
CA HIS A 243 28.84 16.33 34.45
C HIS A 243 29.71 15.31 35.20
N PRO A 244 30.16 15.59 36.43
CA PRO A 244 30.84 14.59 37.24
C PRO A 244 29.93 13.39 37.48
N VAL A 245 30.52 12.20 37.39
CA VAL A 245 29.88 10.93 37.67
C VAL A 245 30.14 10.58 39.14
N PHE A 246 29.11 10.21 39.89
CA PHE A 246 29.24 9.89 41.31
C PHE A 246 29.04 8.40 41.56
N ALA A 247 29.93 7.78 42.33
CA ALA A 247 29.74 6.40 42.76
C ALA A 247 28.61 6.30 43.79
N ILE A 248 27.82 5.22 43.70
CA ILE A 248 26.79 4.91 44.70
C ILE A 248 27.44 4.69 46.07
N GLY A 249 26.82 5.26 47.11
CA GLY A 249 27.32 5.27 48.48
C GLY A 249 28.35 6.37 48.80
N GLN A 250 28.86 7.11 47.81
CA GLN A 250 29.82 8.19 48.03
C GLN A 250 29.13 9.56 48.09
N GLY A 251 29.42 10.31 49.16
CA GLY A 251 28.86 11.64 49.38
C GLY A 251 27.35 11.62 49.63
N ILE A 252 26.76 12.82 49.75
CA ILE A 252 25.32 12.96 50.09
C ILE A 252 24.43 12.29 49.03
N ALA A 253 24.58 12.64 47.75
CA ALA A 253 23.76 12.06 46.68
C ALA A 253 23.97 10.54 46.52
N GLY A 254 25.22 10.07 46.60
CA GLY A 254 25.51 8.64 46.54
C GLY A 254 24.92 7.86 47.72
N ARG A 255 24.92 8.43 48.93
CA ARG A 255 24.25 7.84 50.11
C ARG A 255 22.75 7.74 49.89
N VAL A 256 22.10 8.83 49.48
CA VAL A 256 20.65 8.86 49.21
C VAL A 256 20.27 7.84 48.14
N ALA A 257 21.10 7.70 47.11
CA ALA A 257 20.86 6.69 46.08
C ALA A 257 21.04 5.24 46.59
N ALA A 258 21.98 5.01 47.51
CA ALA A 258 22.25 3.70 48.08
C ALA A 258 21.20 3.26 49.12
N THR A 259 20.75 4.17 49.98
CA THR A 259 19.81 3.86 51.06
C THR A 259 18.35 3.98 50.62
N GLY A 260 18.07 4.85 49.63
CA GLY A 260 16.71 5.20 49.27
C GLY A 260 16.02 6.10 50.30
N ASP A 261 16.77 6.66 51.25
CA ASP A 261 16.28 7.58 52.28
C ASP A 261 16.74 9.01 51.96
N GLU A 262 15.90 10.00 52.23
CA GLU A 262 16.30 11.41 52.18
C GLU A 262 17.49 11.73 53.10
N TYR A 263 18.19 12.81 52.78
CA TYR A 263 19.22 13.37 53.63
C TYR A 263 19.19 14.89 53.62
N TYR A 264 19.22 15.47 54.82
CA TYR A 264 19.33 16.91 55.00
C TYR A 264 20.62 17.27 55.74
N CYS A 265 21.59 17.79 55.00
CA CYS A 265 22.81 18.36 55.54
C CYS A 265 22.57 19.81 55.97
N ARG A 266 22.53 20.05 57.29
CA ARG A 266 22.24 21.38 57.86
C ARG A 266 23.45 22.33 57.83
N ASP A 267 24.67 21.79 57.89
CA ASP A 267 25.90 22.56 57.76
C ASP A 267 26.98 21.70 57.09
N THR A 268 27.28 21.98 55.83
CA THR A 268 28.26 21.23 55.03
C THR A 268 29.68 21.25 55.62
N LEU A 269 30.02 22.24 56.44
CA LEU A 269 31.33 22.30 57.12
C LEU A 269 31.43 21.37 58.33
N LYS A 270 30.31 20.80 58.78
CA LYS A 270 30.24 19.92 59.96
C LYS A 270 29.79 18.50 59.61
N ASP A 271 29.62 18.20 58.34
CA ASP A 271 29.05 16.95 57.85
C ASP A 271 30.10 16.15 57.08
N ASP A 272 30.47 15.00 57.63
CA ASP A 272 31.53 14.14 57.07
C ASP A 272 31.16 13.55 55.69
N LEU A 273 29.88 13.53 55.32
CA LEU A 273 29.43 13.09 53.99
C LEU A 273 29.65 14.17 52.92
N TYR A 274 29.86 15.43 53.31
CA TYR A 274 30.15 16.50 52.38
C TYR A 274 31.65 16.59 52.10
N GLN A 275 32.06 16.20 50.88
CA GLN A 275 33.48 16.21 50.51
C GLN A 275 33.94 17.57 49.98
N ARG A 276 33.30 18.08 48.91
CA ARG A 276 33.60 19.40 48.33
C ARG A 276 32.47 19.88 47.41
N SER A 277 32.42 21.19 47.20
CA SER A 277 31.57 21.79 46.16
C SER A 277 32.17 21.55 44.77
N PHE A 278 31.40 20.95 43.87
CA PHE A 278 31.77 20.77 42.45
C PHE A 278 31.42 22.00 41.59
N THR A 279 30.75 22.99 42.19
CA THR A 279 30.36 24.25 41.54
C THR A 279 31.30 25.40 41.88
N GLY A 280 32.26 25.20 42.80
CA GLY A 280 33.14 26.25 43.30
C GLY A 280 32.44 27.26 44.22
N ARG A 281 31.16 27.01 44.56
CA ARG A 281 30.36 27.87 45.43
C ARG A 281 30.42 27.42 46.87
N ASN A 282 30.20 28.36 47.77
CA ASN A 282 30.12 28.14 49.21
C ASN A 282 28.75 27.57 49.59
N ILE A 283 28.51 26.29 49.27
CA ILE A 283 27.29 25.59 49.69
C ILE A 283 27.39 25.30 51.18
N ARG A 284 26.42 25.75 51.97
CA ARG A 284 26.35 25.62 53.44
C ARG A 284 25.26 24.67 53.92
N SER A 285 24.23 24.38 53.13
CA SER A 285 23.28 23.30 53.44
C SER A 285 22.74 22.66 52.15
N ILE A 286 22.37 21.37 52.23
CA ILE A 286 21.92 20.55 51.09
C ILE A 286 20.76 19.67 51.53
N LEU A 287 19.65 19.73 50.78
CA LEU A 287 18.51 18.83 50.92
C LEU A 287 18.47 17.89 49.71
N SER A 288 18.66 16.59 49.93
CA SER A 288 18.64 15.57 48.87
C SER A 288 17.56 14.53 49.14
N VAL A 289 16.79 14.21 48.11
CA VAL A 289 15.72 13.19 48.15
C VAL A 289 15.89 12.20 46.99
N PRO A 290 15.52 10.93 47.19
CA PRO A 290 15.61 9.95 46.12
C PRO A 290 14.47 10.13 45.12
N ILE A 291 14.76 9.90 43.84
CA ILE A 291 13.76 9.72 42.79
C ILE A 291 13.38 8.26 42.82
N VAL A 292 12.24 7.93 43.42
CA VAL A 292 11.80 6.55 43.57
C VAL A 292 10.61 6.30 42.66
N SER A 293 10.71 5.28 41.80
CA SER A 293 9.52 4.73 41.15
C SER A 293 9.31 3.29 41.60
N ARG A 294 8.12 3.02 42.14
CA ARG A 294 7.67 1.68 42.51
C ARG A 294 8.73 0.92 43.35
N GLY A 295 9.36 1.60 44.32
CA GLY A 295 10.35 1.02 45.25
C GLY A 295 11.79 0.91 44.72
N LEU A 296 12.06 1.32 43.47
CA LEU A 296 13.41 1.40 42.91
C LEU A 296 13.88 2.86 42.88
N VAL A 297 15.11 3.09 43.34
CA VAL A 297 15.77 4.38 43.18
C VAL A 297 16.21 4.52 41.72
N LEU A 298 15.64 5.50 41.02
CA LEU A 298 15.97 5.86 39.65
C LEU A 298 17.01 6.98 39.57
N GLY A 299 17.25 7.67 40.68
CA GLY A 299 18.09 8.86 40.73
C GLY A 299 17.94 9.65 42.03
N VAL A 300 18.45 10.88 42.05
CA VAL A 300 18.43 11.78 43.21
C VAL A 300 18.13 13.21 42.76
N VAL A 301 17.29 13.93 43.50
CA VAL A 301 17.12 15.39 43.38
C VAL A 301 17.78 16.06 44.59
N SER A 302 18.57 17.10 44.36
CA SER A 302 19.23 17.86 45.43
C SER A 302 19.00 19.37 45.27
N ALA A 303 18.74 20.05 46.37
CA ALA A 303 18.65 21.50 46.47
C ALA A 303 19.75 22.02 47.41
N ASP A 304 20.46 23.06 46.96
CA ASP A 304 21.63 23.61 47.64
C ASP A 304 21.36 25.04 48.12
N SER A 305 21.94 25.42 49.27
CA SER A 305 21.89 26.80 49.79
C SER A 305 23.25 27.25 50.30
N ASP A 306 23.52 28.56 50.21
CA ASP A 306 24.68 29.23 50.79
C ASP A 306 24.50 29.60 52.27
N LYS A 307 23.30 29.36 52.82
CA LYS A 307 22.98 29.51 54.25
C LYS A 307 23.03 28.16 54.94
N THR A 308 23.47 28.14 56.19
CA THR A 308 23.32 26.98 57.05
C THR A 308 21.86 26.80 57.43
N ASN A 309 21.40 25.55 57.49
CA ASN A 309 20.07 25.17 57.94
C ASN A 309 18.95 25.92 57.17
N ALA A 310 19.07 25.99 55.85
CA ALA A 310 18.18 26.80 55.01
C ALA A 310 16.81 26.16 54.73
N PHE A 311 16.70 24.84 54.88
CA PHE A 311 15.51 24.06 54.56
C PHE A 311 14.77 23.55 55.81
N ASP A 312 13.47 23.38 55.69
CA ASP A 312 12.59 22.81 56.72
C ASP A 312 11.84 21.54 56.24
N ASP A 313 10.95 21.02 57.08
CA ASP A 313 10.17 19.82 56.78
C ASP A 313 9.17 20.01 55.64
N ASP A 314 8.69 21.24 55.41
CA ASP A 314 7.79 21.54 54.30
C ASP A 314 8.55 21.64 52.97
N ASN A 315 9.79 22.14 52.99
CA ASN A 315 10.69 22.01 51.85
C ASN A 315 10.98 20.54 51.51
N LEU A 316 11.20 19.69 52.52
CA LEU A 316 11.38 18.25 52.33
C LEU A 316 10.16 17.60 51.66
N LYS A 317 8.94 17.85 52.16
CA LYS A 317 7.70 17.32 51.55
C LYS A 317 7.54 17.79 50.10
N THR A 318 7.83 19.06 49.85
CA THR A 318 7.74 19.66 48.52
C THR A 318 8.73 19.00 47.55
N LEU A 319 9.99 18.86 47.96
CA LEU A 319 11.02 18.23 47.14
C LEU A 319 10.73 16.74 46.88
N LYS A 320 10.21 16.00 47.88
CA LYS A 320 9.76 14.60 47.70
C LYS A 320 8.60 14.48 46.69
N THR A 321 7.64 15.40 46.74
CA THR A 321 6.52 15.42 45.80
C THR A 321 7.00 15.60 44.37
N LEU A 322 7.95 16.51 44.17
CA LEU A 322 8.52 16.78 42.85
C LEU A 322 9.43 15.65 42.37
N ALA A 323 10.19 15.01 43.26
CA ALA A 323 10.94 13.80 42.92
C ALA A 323 10.03 12.67 42.39
N ASN A 324 8.80 12.55 42.92
CA ASN A 324 7.81 11.62 42.38
C ASN A 324 7.34 12.01 40.97
N HIS A 325 7.14 13.30 40.68
CA HIS A 325 6.81 13.76 39.32
C HIS A 325 7.95 13.49 38.33
N VAL A 326 9.20 13.70 38.75
CA VAL A 326 10.40 13.34 37.96
C VAL A 326 10.42 11.84 37.67
N ALA A 327 10.12 11.01 38.67
CA ALA A 327 10.05 9.56 38.51
C ALA A 327 9.01 9.13 37.45
N GLN A 328 7.81 9.73 37.48
CA GLN A 328 6.75 9.46 36.50
C GLN A 328 7.13 9.88 35.07
N ALA A 329 7.80 11.02 34.94
CA ALA A 329 8.26 11.51 33.65
C ALA A 329 9.32 10.59 33.02
N ILE A 330 10.26 10.09 33.83
CA ILE A 330 11.28 9.13 33.39
C ILE A 330 10.64 7.81 32.93
N GLU A 331 9.67 7.24 33.67
CA GLU A 331 8.94 6.04 33.24
C GLU A 331 8.23 6.27 31.90
N SER A 332 7.51 7.39 31.77
CA SER A 332 6.72 7.70 30.58
C SER A 332 7.57 7.91 29.31
N GLN A 333 8.82 8.34 29.45
CA GLN A 333 9.77 8.46 28.34
C GLN A 333 10.38 7.11 27.97
N ARG A 334 10.77 6.29 28.96
CA ARG A 334 11.34 4.95 28.73
C ARG A 334 10.39 4.02 27.97
N PHE A 335 9.08 4.11 28.24
CA PHE A 335 8.05 3.39 27.48
C PHE A 335 7.82 3.95 26.06
N ARG A 336 8.11 5.23 25.81
CA ARG A 336 8.01 5.87 24.48
C ARG A 336 9.21 5.55 23.60
N ASP A 337 10.42 5.51 24.16
CA ASP A 337 11.64 5.16 23.41
C ASP A 337 11.62 3.71 22.92
N VAL A 338 11.01 2.81 23.70
CA VAL A 338 10.74 1.42 23.28
C VAL A 338 9.75 1.40 22.10
N ALA A 339 8.66 2.18 22.15
CA ALA A 339 7.69 2.27 21.06
C ALA A 339 8.33 2.77 19.76
N ILE A 340 9.18 3.80 19.84
CA ILE A 340 9.87 4.42 18.70
C ILE A 340 10.90 3.46 18.10
N SER A 341 11.69 2.79 18.94
CA SER A 341 12.70 1.82 18.50
C SER A 341 12.08 0.63 17.77
N LEU A 342 10.87 0.20 18.15
CA LEU A 342 10.18 -0.92 17.49
C LEU A 342 9.68 -0.58 16.09
N SER A 343 9.40 0.71 15.80
CA SER A 343 8.82 1.14 14.52
C SER A 343 9.81 1.28 13.35
N THR A 344 11.11 1.19 13.60
CA THR A 344 12.19 1.43 12.62
C THR A 344 13.05 0.19 12.33
N LEU A 345 12.73 -0.95 12.95
CA LEU A 345 13.50 -2.19 12.85
C LEU A 345 12.92 -3.15 11.81
N SER A 346 13.78 -3.96 11.20
CA SER A 346 13.31 -5.12 10.42
C SER A 346 12.49 -6.06 11.31
N GLU A 347 11.53 -6.78 10.73
CA GLU A 347 10.55 -7.61 11.45
C GLU A 347 11.23 -8.54 12.50
N ASP A 348 12.27 -9.27 12.09
CA ASP A 348 13.08 -10.12 12.95
C ASP A 348 13.76 -9.40 14.12
N LYS A 349 14.28 -8.18 13.89
CA LYS A 349 14.95 -7.38 14.93
C LYS A 349 13.92 -6.83 15.90
N MET A 350 12.76 -6.41 15.40
CA MET A 350 11.63 -5.97 16.22
C MET A 350 11.18 -7.10 17.16
N TYR A 351 10.93 -8.30 16.63
CA TYR A 351 10.51 -9.44 17.44
C TYR A 351 11.50 -9.80 18.53
N ARG A 352 12.80 -9.87 18.21
CA ARG A 352 13.86 -10.13 19.20
C ARG A 352 13.92 -9.06 20.28
N ASN A 353 13.75 -7.79 19.93
CA ASN A 353 13.74 -6.71 20.92
C ASN A 353 12.53 -6.77 21.84
N ILE A 354 11.34 -7.14 21.34
CA ILE A 354 10.13 -7.29 22.16
C ILE A 354 10.37 -8.35 23.25
N VAL A 355 10.79 -9.55 22.88
CA VAL A 355 11.01 -10.63 23.87
C VAL A 355 12.17 -10.32 24.82
N LYS A 356 13.23 -9.66 24.35
CA LYS A 356 14.32 -9.22 25.22
C LYS A 356 13.85 -8.20 26.26
N ASN A 357 13.12 -7.17 25.83
CA ASN A 357 12.61 -6.13 26.71
C ASN A 357 11.56 -6.67 27.69
N ALA A 358 10.74 -7.64 27.26
CA ALA A 358 9.81 -8.34 28.16
C ALA A 358 10.56 -9.00 29.32
N CYS A 359 11.66 -9.71 29.05
CA CYS A 359 12.51 -10.28 30.09
C CYS A 359 13.12 -9.23 31.01
N VAL A 360 13.75 -8.21 30.43
CA VAL A 360 14.46 -7.17 31.20
C VAL A 360 13.51 -6.38 32.10
N LEU A 361 12.36 -5.96 31.56
CA LEU A 361 11.41 -5.11 32.29
C LEU A 361 10.63 -5.87 33.37
N THR A 362 10.42 -7.18 33.21
CA THR A 362 9.75 -8.01 34.21
C THR A 362 10.73 -8.70 35.17
N GLY A 363 12.03 -8.64 34.91
CA GLY A 363 13.07 -9.33 35.68
C GLY A 363 12.93 -10.86 35.60
N THR A 364 12.63 -11.39 34.41
CA THR A 364 12.43 -12.83 34.18
C THR A 364 13.49 -13.42 33.25
N GLU A 365 13.70 -14.73 33.36
CA GLU A 365 14.79 -15.44 32.70
C GLU A 365 14.47 -15.88 31.26
N ALA A 366 13.18 -15.93 30.90
CA ALA A 366 12.76 -16.33 29.57
C ALA A 366 11.47 -15.65 29.12
N SER A 367 11.46 -15.21 27.86
CA SER A 367 10.30 -14.63 27.18
C SER A 367 10.09 -15.29 25.83
N THR A 368 8.84 -15.45 25.44
CA THR A 368 8.47 -16.03 24.16
C THR A 368 7.27 -15.31 23.57
N MET A 369 7.30 -15.05 22.27
CA MET A 369 6.20 -14.44 21.55
C MET A 369 5.66 -15.39 20.48
N PHE A 370 4.35 -15.52 20.45
CA PHE A 370 3.62 -16.27 19.43
C PHE A 370 2.74 -15.32 18.64
N LEU A 371 2.71 -15.49 17.32
CA LEU A 371 1.84 -14.73 16.42
C LEU A 371 0.88 -15.67 15.70
N ARG A 372 -0.33 -15.18 15.50
CA ARG A 372 -1.35 -15.84 14.69
C ARG A 372 -1.14 -15.48 13.22
N ASP A 373 -1.19 -16.50 12.38
CA ASP A 373 -1.09 -16.42 10.93
C ASP A 373 -2.22 -17.29 10.34
N GLY A 374 -3.38 -16.67 10.10
CA GLY A 374 -4.62 -17.39 9.77
C GLY A 374 -5.09 -18.33 10.90
N LEU A 375 -5.11 -19.64 10.60
CA LEU A 375 -5.43 -20.71 11.56
C LEU A 375 -4.18 -21.22 12.31
N ASP A 376 -2.99 -20.92 11.81
CA ASP A 376 -1.73 -21.35 12.41
C ASP A 376 -1.24 -20.38 13.48
N ILE A 377 -0.50 -20.91 14.45
CA ILE A 377 0.17 -20.13 15.49
C ILE A 377 1.65 -20.45 15.41
N LYS A 378 2.46 -19.44 15.08
CA LYS A 378 3.90 -19.57 14.93
C LYS A 378 4.62 -18.88 16.09
N ARG A 379 5.73 -19.46 16.54
CA ARG A 379 6.61 -18.80 17.51
C ARG A 379 7.46 -17.77 16.77
N ALA A 380 7.17 -16.49 16.99
CA ALA A 380 7.81 -15.38 16.30
C ALA A 380 9.21 -15.07 16.86
N ALA A 381 9.37 -15.13 18.19
CA ALA A 381 10.67 -14.96 18.82
C ALA A 381 10.73 -15.63 20.20
N VAL A 382 11.95 -15.89 20.64
CA VAL A 382 12.27 -16.39 21.98
C VAL A 382 13.54 -15.69 22.47
N PHE A 383 13.56 -15.33 23.74
CA PHE A 383 14.75 -14.83 24.43
C PHE A 383 14.88 -15.55 25.76
N THR A 384 16.08 -16.05 26.05
CA THR A 384 16.39 -16.77 27.28
C THR A 384 17.78 -16.40 27.78
N LEU A 385 17.94 -16.30 29.10
CA LEU A 385 19.25 -16.09 29.75
C LEU A 385 20.08 -17.39 29.84
N MET A 386 19.55 -18.52 29.37
CA MET A 386 20.24 -19.82 29.31
C MET A 386 20.11 -20.45 27.92
N PRO A 387 21.03 -21.36 27.52
CA PRO A 387 20.96 -22.05 26.24
C PRO A 387 19.67 -22.87 26.09
N LEU A 388 18.99 -22.73 24.94
CA LEU A 388 17.83 -23.54 24.57
C LEU A 388 18.33 -24.82 23.86
N PRO A 389 18.02 -26.04 24.36
CA PRO A 389 18.29 -27.26 23.62
C PRO A 389 17.57 -27.22 22.26
N ALA A 390 18.25 -27.65 21.19
CA ALA A 390 17.76 -27.55 19.81
C ALA A 390 16.39 -28.22 19.59
N GLU A 391 16.12 -29.32 20.31
CA GLU A 391 14.86 -30.08 20.26
C GLU A 391 13.66 -29.29 20.80
N THR A 392 13.88 -28.43 21.80
CA THR A 392 12.84 -27.51 22.33
C THR A 392 12.58 -26.31 21.42
N ALA A 393 13.48 -26.04 20.46
CA ALA A 393 13.28 -24.97 19.50
C ALA A 393 12.23 -25.35 18.43
N SER A 394 11.88 -26.62 18.24
CA SER A 394 10.91 -27.06 17.22
C SER A 394 9.52 -27.40 17.77
N GLU A 395 9.28 -27.33 19.09
CA GLU A 395 7.98 -27.67 19.66
C GLU A 395 6.87 -26.67 19.30
N GLY A 396 5.93 -27.11 18.44
CA GLY A 396 4.73 -26.35 18.03
C GLY A 396 3.73 -26.03 19.15
N VAL A 397 2.75 -25.17 18.87
CA VAL A 397 1.70 -24.82 19.83
C VAL A 397 0.73 -25.99 20.00
N ARG A 398 0.34 -26.32 21.25
CA ARG A 398 -0.61 -27.41 21.51
C ARG A 398 -2.01 -27.04 21.02
N ASP A 399 -2.81 -28.04 20.63
CA ASP A 399 -4.23 -27.85 20.27
C ASP A 399 -5.13 -27.43 21.43
N SER A 400 -4.67 -27.67 22.66
CA SER A 400 -5.27 -27.16 23.89
C SER A 400 -4.17 -26.58 24.80
N GLY A 401 -4.43 -25.44 25.44
CA GLY A 401 -3.52 -24.84 26.42
C GLY A 401 -3.58 -23.32 26.53
N ILE A 402 -2.70 -22.76 27.35
CA ILE A 402 -2.69 -21.34 27.77
C ILE A 402 -2.64 -20.39 26.56
N THR A 403 -1.79 -20.67 25.57
CA THR A 403 -1.66 -19.83 24.37
C THR A 403 -2.99 -19.69 23.62
N ARG A 404 -3.73 -20.79 23.42
CA ARG A 404 -5.02 -20.75 22.70
C ARG A 404 -6.12 -20.09 23.54
N ARG A 405 -6.13 -20.27 24.87
CA ARG A 405 -7.09 -19.54 25.73
C ARG A 405 -6.86 -18.04 25.72
N ILE A 406 -5.61 -17.58 25.82
CA ILE A 406 -5.32 -16.14 25.74
C ILE A 406 -5.74 -15.59 24.37
N LEU A 407 -5.46 -16.30 23.27
CA LEU A 407 -5.91 -15.92 21.93
C LEU A 407 -7.44 -15.88 21.79
N ALA A 408 -8.16 -16.79 22.45
CA ALA A 408 -9.62 -16.88 22.37
C ALA A 408 -10.32 -15.85 23.27
N THR A 409 -9.77 -15.58 24.45
CA THR A 409 -10.38 -14.68 25.45
C THR A 409 -9.92 -13.23 25.31
N GLY A 410 -8.76 -12.99 24.70
CA GLY A 410 -8.12 -11.68 24.67
C GLY A 410 -7.73 -11.16 26.06
N LYS A 411 -7.58 -12.06 27.05
CA LYS A 411 -7.27 -11.74 28.45
C LYS A 411 -5.95 -12.38 28.89
N PRO A 412 -5.19 -11.74 29.80
CA PRO A 412 -3.95 -12.29 30.32
C PRO A 412 -4.20 -13.48 31.27
N GLU A 413 -3.26 -14.42 31.32
CA GLU A 413 -3.24 -15.55 32.27
C GLU A 413 -1.91 -15.57 33.04
N ILE A 414 -2.00 -15.88 34.34
CA ILE A 414 -0.87 -16.00 35.26
C ILE A 414 -0.91 -17.40 35.87
N ILE A 415 0.24 -18.06 35.92
CA ILE A 415 0.41 -19.35 36.58
C ILE A 415 1.53 -19.23 37.60
N SER A 416 1.17 -19.31 38.87
CA SER A 416 2.10 -19.27 39.99
C SER A 416 2.85 -20.58 40.20
N ASP A 417 2.26 -21.73 39.89
CA ASP A 417 2.90 -23.05 39.94
C ASP A 417 2.76 -23.79 38.60
N ALA A 418 3.78 -23.64 37.76
CA ALA A 418 3.87 -24.24 36.44
C ALA A 418 4.25 -25.73 36.48
N GLN A 419 4.81 -26.23 37.59
CA GLN A 419 5.24 -27.63 37.70
C GLN A 419 4.03 -28.57 37.82
N THR A 420 3.00 -28.15 38.55
CA THR A 420 1.77 -28.94 38.73
C THR A 420 0.69 -28.61 37.69
N HIS A 421 0.74 -27.44 37.05
CA HIS A 421 -0.31 -27.00 36.12
C HIS A 421 -0.45 -27.92 34.88
N PRO A 422 -1.67 -28.37 34.51
CA PRO A 422 -1.89 -29.34 33.43
C PRO A 422 -1.61 -28.77 32.03
N ASP A 423 -1.83 -27.46 31.83
CA ASP A 423 -1.63 -26.81 30.53
C ASP A 423 -0.18 -26.38 30.25
N VAL A 424 0.73 -26.57 31.22
CA VAL A 424 2.16 -26.28 31.02
C VAL A 424 2.84 -27.47 30.37
N LYS A 425 3.61 -27.20 29.31
CA LYS A 425 4.32 -28.25 28.56
C LYS A 425 5.35 -28.98 29.43
N PRO A 426 5.50 -30.31 29.28
CA PRO A 426 6.56 -31.08 29.97
C PRO A 426 7.96 -30.52 29.76
N SER A 427 8.25 -30.00 28.55
CA SER A 427 9.52 -29.34 28.24
C SER A 427 9.79 -28.08 29.07
N MET A 428 8.77 -27.29 29.37
CA MET A 428 8.88 -26.13 30.26
C MET A 428 9.09 -26.57 31.72
N LYS A 429 8.43 -27.65 32.14
CA LYS A 429 8.61 -28.24 33.48
C LYS A 429 10.02 -28.78 33.68
N ALA A 430 10.53 -29.54 32.71
CA ALA A 430 11.88 -30.09 32.69
C ALA A 430 12.97 -29.02 32.72
N ARG A 431 12.69 -27.82 32.18
CA ARG A 431 13.56 -26.64 32.27
C ARG A 431 13.53 -25.95 33.64
N GLY A 432 12.72 -26.44 34.58
CA GLY A 432 12.60 -25.85 35.92
C GLY A 432 11.78 -24.56 35.96
N ILE A 433 10.96 -24.25 34.93
CA ILE A 433 10.05 -23.10 34.98
C ILE A 433 9.02 -23.34 36.10
N LYS A 434 8.94 -22.41 37.06
CA LYS A 434 8.03 -22.50 38.21
C LYS A 434 6.86 -21.54 38.11
N SER A 435 7.02 -20.38 37.48
CA SER A 435 5.93 -19.43 37.30
C SER A 435 6.00 -18.79 35.92
N LEU A 436 4.85 -18.48 35.32
CA LEU A 436 4.78 -17.80 34.02
C LEU A 436 3.56 -16.86 33.91
N MET A 437 3.69 -15.84 33.08
CA MET A 437 2.61 -14.92 32.72
C MET A 437 2.53 -14.81 31.19
N GLY A 438 1.32 -14.86 30.65
CA GLY A 438 1.03 -14.56 29.25
C GLY A 438 0.06 -13.40 29.13
N VAL A 439 0.34 -12.48 28.20
CA VAL A 439 -0.56 -11.36 27.85
C VAL A 439 -0.89 -11.37 26.35
N PRO A 440 -2.10 -10.93 25.99
CA PRO A 440 -2.52 -10.86 24.58
C PRO A 440 -1.89 -9.65 23.87
N LEU A 441 -1.52 -9.86 22.60
CA LEU A 441 -1.19 -8.81 21.64
C LEU A 441 -2.49 -8.33 20.99
N ASN A 442 -3.16 -7.36 21.62
CA ASN A 442 -4.46 -6.84 21.19
C ASN A 442 -4.32 -5.63 20.28
N VAL A 443 -5.08 -5.61 19.19
CA VAL A 443 -5.17 -4.50 18.23
C VAL A 443 -6.61 -4.01 18.20
N ARG A 444 -6.77 -2.69 18.30
CA ARG A 444 -8.03 -2.00 17.96
C ARG A 444 -7.85 -1.33 16.61
N LEU A 445 -8.62 -1.76 15.61
CA LEU A 445 -8.66 -1.09 14.33
C LEU A 445 -9.41 0.24 14.50
N ALA A 446 -8.94 1.31 13.87
CA ALA A 446 -9.57 2.63 13.99
C ALA A 446 -10.94 2.63 13.28
N GLY A 447 -12.00 2.92 14.04
CA GLY A 447 -13.38 3.11 13.56
C GLY A 447 -14.26 3.48 14.75
N GLU A 448 -15.03 4.56 14.66
CA GLU A 448 -15.92 5.01 15.74
C GLU A 448 -16.95 3.92 16.11
N GLY A 449 -17.08 3.62 17.41
CA GLY A 449 -18.02 2.63 17.95
C GLY A 449 -17.34 1.44 18.65
N ASP A 450 -18.13 0.41 18.95
CA ASP A 450 -17.77 -0.83 19.67
C ASP A 450 -16.85 -1.73 18.84
N THR A 451 -15.65 -1.22 18.48
CA THR A 451 -14.75 -1.87 17.53
C THR A 451 -14.19 -3.18 18.11
N PRO A 452 -14.27 -4.31 17.38
CA PRO A 452 -13.79 -5.59 17.88
C PRO A 452 -12.29 -5.57 18.13
N VAL A 453 -11.89 -5.98 19.33
CA VAL A 453 -10.49 -6.19 19.68
C VAL A 453 -10.01 -7.49 19.03
N ILE A 454 -8.98 -7.40 18.19
CA ILE A 454 -8.38 -8.57 17.56
C ILE A 454 -7.10 -8.93 18.31
N THR A 455 -7.02 -10.16 18.82
CA THR A 455 -5.79 -10.69 19.41
C THR A 455 -4.93 -11.34 18.32
N ILE A 456 -3.82 -10.69 17.95
CA ILE A 456 -2.94 -11.14 16.87
C ILE A 456 -1.82 -12.09 17.35
N GLY A 457 -1.72 -12.31 18.66
CA GLY A 457 -0.68 -13.15 19.25
C GLY A 457 -0.64 -13.09 20.77
N VAL A 458 0.38 -13.71 21.36
CA VAL A 458 0.60 -13.80 22.80
C VAL A 458 2.06 -13.56 23.13
N LEU A 459 2.31 -12.75 24.16
CA LEU A 459 3.64 -12.52 24.73
C LEU A 459 3.72 -13.17 26.11
N PHE A 460 4.71 -14.03 26.31
CA PHE A 460 4.98 -14.71 27.57
C PHE A 460 6.26 -14.24 28.23
N VAL A 461 6.26 -14.28 29.55
CA VAL A 461 7.45 -14.27 30.42
C VAL A 461 7.36 -15.44 31.40
N SER A 462 8.50 -15.96 31.79
CA SER A 462 8.60 -17.15 32.65
C SER A 462 9.86 -17.13 33.51
N THR A 463 9.75 -17.68 34.71
CA THR A 463 10.83 -17.73 35.70
C THR A 463 10.99 -19.11 36.32
N MET A 464 12.22 -19.43 36.77
CA MET A 464 12.53 -20.66 37.50
C MET A 464 12.36 -20.51 39.02
N GLN A 465 12.11 -19.29 39.50
CA GLN A 465 11.81 -19.02 40.88
C GLN A 465 10.30 -19.08 41.13
N GLN A 466 9.91 -19.43 42.35
CA GLN A 466 8.51 -19.33 42.75
C GLN A 466 8.15 -17.85 42.84
N ARG A 467 7.28 -17.37 41.96
CA ARG A 467 6.89 -15.95 41.90
C ARG A 467 5.40 -15.81 41.66
N ASP A 468 4.74 -15.06 42.53
CA ASP A 468 3.41 -14.54 42.25
C ASP A 468 3.54 -13.24 41.48
N PHE A 469 3.20 -13.28 40.20
CA PHE A 469 3.19 -12.08 39.40
C PHE A 469 2.05 -11.16 39.83
N GLY A 470 2.39 -9.96 40.30
CA GLY A 470 1.42 -8.95 40.73
C GLY A 470 0.89 -8.10 39.59
N GLU A 471 -0.01 -7.16 39.91
CA GLU A 471 -0.61 -6.25 38.91
C GLU A 471 0.45 -5.42 38.17
N ARG A 472 1.54 -5.05 38.85
CA ARG A 472 2.70 -4.37 38.24
C ARG A 472 3.32 -5.15 37.09
N ASP A 473 3.54 -6.44 37.27
CA ASP A 473 4.18 -7.28 36.25
C ASP A 473 3.27 -7.41 35.02
N ARG A 474 1.97 -7.49 35.28
CA ARG A 474 0.92 -7.53 34.26
C ARG A 474 0.85 -6.24 33.46
N GLU A 475 0.85 -5.08 34.12
CA GLU A 475 0.83 -3.76 33.47
C GLU A 475 2.01 -3.57 32.52
N ILE A 476 3.22 -3.88 32.98
CA ILE A 476 4.45 -3.74 32.19
C ILE A 476 4.37 -4.61 30.95
N LEU A 477 4.05 -5.88 31.11
CA LEU A 477 4.00 -6.82 30.00
C LEU A 477 2.87 -6.50 29.03
N GLN A 478 1.69 -6.09 29.55
CA GLN A 478 0.54 -5.71 28.74
C GLN A 478 0.78 -4.42 27.95
N SER A 479 1.47 -3.44 28.51
CA SER A 479 1.87 -2.21 27.81
C SER A 479 2.80 -2.52 26.64
N LEU A 480 3.85 -3.32 26.89
CA LEU A 480 4.79 -3.76 25.85
C LEU A 480 4.08 -4.55 24.75
N ALA A 481 3.17 -5.45 25.13
CA ALA A 481 2.36 -6.23 24.21
C ALA A 481 1.45 -5.34 23.35
N SER A 482 0.87 -4.29 23.92
CA SER A 482 -0.02 -3.37 23.18
C SER A 482 0.76 -2.58 22.12
N GLN A 483 1.94 -2.07 22.47
CA GLN A 483 2.82 -1.37 21.53
C GLN A 483 3.35 -2.30 20.43
N ALA A 484 3.77 -3.51 20.81
CA ALA A 484 4.18 -4.54 19.87
C ALA A 484 3.05 -4.87 18.88
N ALA A 485 1.82 -5.04 19.36
CA ALA A 485 0.69 -5.36 18.52
C ALA A 485 0.44 -4.29 17.43
N ILE A 486 0.53 -3.01 17.80
CA ILE A 486 0.39 -1.88 16.87
C ILE A 486 1.51 -1.89 15.83
N ALA A 487 2.77 -2.01 16.26
CA ALA A 487 3.93 -1.99 15.37
C ALA A 487 3.89 -3.14 14.36
N ILE A 488 3.57 -4.36 14.81
CA ILE A 488 3.45 -5.55 13.97
C ILE A 488 2.35 -5.38 12.93
N THR A 489 1.19 -4.88 13.35
CA THR A 489 0.06 -4.64 12.44
C THR A 489 0.43 -3.59 11.40
N LYS A 490 1.10 -2.51 11.80
CA LYS A 490 1.57 -1.45 10.89
C LYS A 490 2.52 -2.01 9.82
N THR A 491 3.50 -2.81 10.22
CA THR A 491 4.45 -3.43 9.28
C THR A 491 3.74 -4.35 8.29
N ARG A 492 2.84 -5.22 8.76
CA ARG A 492 2.07 -6.13 7.90
C ARG A 492 1.22 -5.38 6.89
N LEU A 493 0.47 -4.36 7.34
CA LEU A 493 -0.35 -3.53 6.46
C LEU A 493 0.47 -2.79 5.41
N HIS A 494 1.67 -2.32 5.76
CA HIS A 494 2.56 -1.66 4.81
C HIS A 494 3.08 -2.62 3.73
N GLU A 495 3.45 -3.84 4.12
CA GLU A 495 3.90 -4.87 3.17
C GLU A 495 2.78 -5.36 2.25
N GLU A 496 1.56 -5.52 2.78
CA GLU A 496 0.38 -5.89 2.00
C GLU A 496 0.01 -4.80 0.99
N ALA A 497 -0.04 -3.55 1.43
CA ALA A 497 -0.29 -2.41 0.54
C ALA A 497 0.78 -2.24 -0.55
N THR A 498 2.04 -2.58 -0.24
CA THR A 498 3.13 -2.57 -1.22
C THR A 498 2.95 -3.70 -2.24
N ARG A 499 2.64 -4.92 -1.79
CA ARG A 499 2.36 -6.06 -2.68
C ARG A 499 1.17 -5.82 -3.60
N GLU A 500 0.08 -5.27 -3.08
CA GLU A 500 -1.10 -4.93 -3.88
C GLU A 500 -0.77 -3.84 -4.91
N ARG A 501 -0.01 -2.81 -4.53
CA ARG A 501 0.46 -1.76 -5.44
C ARG A 501 1.28 -2.33 -6.59
N ASP A 502 2.23 -3.20 -6.29
CA ASP A 502 3.10 -3.81 -7.29
C ASP A 502 2.31 -4.70 -8.24
N SER A 503 1.36 -5.49 -7.70
CA SER A 503 0.48 -6.36 -8.49
C SER A 503 -0.45 -5.56 -9.41
N ALA A 504 -1.07 -4.50 -8.89
CA ALA A 504 -1.94 -3.61 -9.66
C ALA A 504 -1.16 -2.87 -10.76
N SER A 505 0.06 -2.41 -10.46
CA SER A 505 0.94 -1.75 -11.44
C SER A 505 1.33 -2.70 -12.58
N ARG A 506 1.66 -3.96 -12.27
CA ARG A 506 1.93 -4.99 -13.28
C ARG A 506 0.71 -5.26 -14.15
N LEU A 507 -0.45 -5.48 -13.54
CA LEU A 507 -1.70 -5.72 -14.27
C LEU A 507 -2.07 -4.54 -15.18
N ALA A 508 -1.91 -3.30 -14.70
CA ALA A 508 -2.16 -2.10 -15.49
C ALA A 508 -1.20 -1.99 -16.69
N SER A 509 0.09 -2.29 -16.49
CA SER A 509 1.08 -2.31 -17.57
C SER A 509 0.79 -3.40 -18.61
N GLN A 510 0.31 -4.57 -18.18
CA GLN A 510 -0.09 -5.66 -19.08
C GLN A 510 -1.33 -5.28 -19.90
N LEU A 511 -2.37 -4.76 -19.25
CA LEU A 511 -3.59 -4.30 -19.92
C LEU A 511 -3.31 -3.15 -20.90
N PHE A 512 -2.45 -2.20 -20.54
CA PHE A 512 -2.02 -1.13 -21.43
C PHE A 512 -1.34 -1.66 -22.69
N THR A 513 -0.42 -2.62 -22.54
CA THR A 513 0.29 -3.22 -23.67
C THR A 513 -0.67 -4.01 -24.58
N LEU A 514 -1.57 -4.79 -23.98
CA LEU A 514 -2.58 -5.57 -24.71
C LEU A 514 -3.59 -4.68 -25.45
N ASN A 515 -4.02 -3.56 -24.85
CA ASN A 515 -4.89 -2.60 -25.52
C ASN A 515 -4.19 -1.96 -26.73
N ASN A 516 -2.93 -1.53 -26.59
CA ASN A 516 -2.16 -0.97 -27.72
C ASN A 516 -2.02 -1.97 -28.87
N ILE A 517 -1.75 -3.24 -28.57
CA ILE A 517 -1.64 -4.29 -29.60
C ILE A 517 -3.01 -4.55 -30.25
N THR A 518 -4.09 -4.56 -29.46
CA THR A 518 -5.46 -4.73 -29.98
C THR A 518 -5.85 -3.58 -30.92
N GLU A 519 -5.47 -2.34 -30.59
CA GLU A 519 -5.68 -1.18 -31.46
C GLU A 519 -4.90 -1.30 -32.78
N GLU A 520 -3.63 -1.70 -32.72
CA GLU A 520 -2.79 -1.90 -33.91
C GLU A 520 -3.36 -2.99 -34.83
N MET A 521 -3.88 -4.07 -34.23
CA MET A 521 -4.53 -5.17 -34.94
C MET A 521 -5.84 -4.78 -35.60
N GLN A 522 -6.66 -3.94 -34.96
CA GLN A 522 -7.92 -3.47 -35.55
C GLN A 522 -7.70 -2.47 -36.69
N ALA A 523 -6.55 -1.81 -36.73
CA ALA A 523 -6.22 -0.82 -37.76
C ALA A 523 -5.64 -1.42 -39.05
N GLU A 524 -5.28 -2.71 -39.07
CA GLU A 524 -4.64 -3.36 -40.23
C GLU A 524 -5.67 -4.09 -41.12
N PRO A 525 -6.01 -3.53 -42.30
CA PRO A 525 -7.02 -4.09 -43.19
C PRO A 525 -6.50 -5.25 -44.06
N ASP A 526 -5.18 -5.46 -44.15
CA ASP A 526 -4.59 -6.56 -44.90
C ASP A 526 -4.40 -7.78 -43.99
N LEU A 527 -5.06 -8.89 -44.33
CA LEU A 527 -5.01 -10.11 -43.55
C LEU A 527 -3.57 -10.65 -43.36
N SER A 528 -2.72 -10.56 -44.38
CA SER A 528 -1.33 -11.05 -44.29
C SER A 528 -0.52 -10.20 -43.32
N ARG A 529 -0.61 -8.87 -43.43
CA ARG A 529 0.08 -7.95 -42.51
C ARG A 529 -0.43 -8.05 -41.09
N LEU A 530 -1.74 -8.22 -40.91
CA LEU A 530 -2.36 -8.43 -39.60
C LEU A 530 -1.81 -9.68 -38.92
N ILE A 531 -1.66 -10.78 -39.66
CA ILE A 531 -1.12 -12.03 -39.13
C ILE A 531 0.36 -11.87 -38.71
N ASP A 532 1.18 -11.22 -39.54
CA ASP A 532 2.59 -10.96 -39.21
C ASP A 532 2.71 -10.06 -37.98
N LEU A 533 1.86 -9.04 -37.89
CA LEU A 533 1.79 -8.13 -36.76
C LEU A 533 1.44 -8.87 -35.45
N ILE A 534 0.40 -9.72 -35.47
CA ILE A 534 -0.01 -10.50 -34.30
C ILE A 534 1.12 -11.45 -33.88
N SER A 535 1.75 -12.12 -34.85
CA SER A 535 2.85 -13.07 -34.61
C SER A 535 4.06 -12.37 -33.96
N GLN A 536 4.39 -11.16 -34.43
CA GLN A 536 5.45 -10.34 -33.84
C GLN A 536 5.11 -9.85 -32.44
N ASN A 537 3.88 -9.35 -32.23
CA ASN A 537 3.44 -8.84 -30.94
C ASN A 537 3.34 -9.95 -29.88
N ALA A 538 2.90 -11.15 -30.27
CA ALA A 538 2.90 -12.33 -29.41
C ALA A 538 4.33 -12.71 -28.96
N ALA A 539 5.29 -12.74 -29.89
CA ALA A 539 6.69 -13.01 -29.58
C ALA A 539 7.29 -11.94 -28.65
N ARG A 540 7.00 -10.66 -28.90
CA ARG A 540 7.49 -9.53 -28.11
C ARG A 540 6.93 -9.53 -26.68
N LEU A 541 5.61 -9.72 -26.52
CA LEU A 541 4.92 -9.74 -25.23
C LEU A 541 5.49 -10.80 -24.28
N LEU A 542 5.80 -11.97 -24.82
CA LEU A 542 6.31 -13.10 -24.05
C LEU A 542 7.84 -13.22 -24.08
N ASN A 543 8.52 -12.23 -24.67
CA ASN A 543 9.97 -12.21 -24.83
C ASN A 543 10.51 -13.54 -25.40
N ALA A 544 9.79 -14.05 -26.40
CA ALA A 544 10.05 -15.26 -27.16
C ALA A 544 10.84 -14.93 -28.43
N ASP A 545 11.53 -15.93 -28.98
CA ASP A 545 12.42 -15.75 -30.14
C ASP A 545 11.64 -15.71 -31.47
N ALA A 546 10.46 -16.33 -31.51
CA ALA A 546 9.61 -16.39 -32.69
C ALA A 546 8.12 -16.56 -32.33
N GLY A 547 7.25 -16.26 -33.30
CA GLY A 547 5.80 -16.43 -33.21
C GLY A 547 5.19 -16.83 -34.55
N GLY A 548 4.01 -17.42 -34.54
CA GLY A 548 3.34 -17.86 -35.75
C GLY A 548 1.84 -18.07 -35.56
N ILE A 549 1.10 -17.95 -36.66
CA ILE A 549 -0.33 -18.26 -36.71
C ILE A 549 -0.59 -19.31 -37.78
N LEU A 550 -1.34 -20.33 -37.39
CA LEU A 550 -1.90 -21.32 -38.30
C LEU A 550 -3.41 -21.16 -38.33
N LEU A 551 -4.02 -21.12 -39.52
CA LEU A 551 -5.49 -21.03 -39.67
C LEU A 551 -6.04 -22.28 -40.35
N THR A 552 -7.26 -22.66 -39.98
CA THR A 552 -7.97 -23.80 -40.59
C THR A 552 -8.51 -23.45 -41.98
N ASN A 553 -8.37 -24.34 -42.97
CA ASN A 553 -9.02 -24.20 -44.28
C ASN A 553 -10.51 -24.60 -44.22
N SER A 554 -11.36 -24.01 -45.07
CA SER A 554 -12.80 -24.28 -45.17
C SER A 554 -13.14 -25.59 -45.91
N VAL A 555 -12.19 -26.18 -46.64
CA VAL A 555 -12.42 -27.39 -47.48
C VAL A 555 -11.83 -28.68 -46.87
N GLY A 556 -11.13 -28.57 -45.73
CA GLY A 556 -10.63 -29.72 -44.98
C GLY A 556 -9.96 -29.23 -43.71
N SER A 557 -10.02 -30.02 -42.64
CA SER A 557 -9.50 -29.73 -41.30
C SER A 557 -7.96 -29.59 -41.23
N ARG A 558 -7.32 -29.00 -42.25
CA ARG A 558 -5.88 -28.77 -42.35
C ARG A 558 -5.57 -27.35 -41.85
N LEU A 559 -4.65 -27.26 -40.89
CA LEU A 559 -4.03 -26.01 -40.46
C LEU A 559 -3.00 -25.60 -41.50
N THR A 560 -3.06 -24.36 -41.96
CA THR A 560 -2.07 -23.77 -42.87
C THR A 560 -1.37 -22.64 -42.17
N PHE A 561 -0.05 -22.57 -42.31
CA PHE A 561 0.74 -21.48 -41.77
C PHE A 561 0.45 -20.20 -42.55
N MET A 562 -0.03 -19.16 -41.87
CA MET A 562 -0.53 -17.95 -42.51
C MET A 562 0.42 -16.75 -42.36
N GLY A 563 1.31 -16.77 -41.36
CA GLY A 563 2.36 -15.77 -41.19
C GLY A 563 3.11 -15.99 -39.88
N SER A 564 4.34 -15.47 -39.84
CA SER A 564 5.34 -15.75 -38.80
C SER A 564 6.21 -14.56 -38.52
N TYR A 565 6.75 -14.54 -37.32
CA TYR A 565 7.89 -13.72 -36.95
C TYR A 565 9.03 -14.61 -36.42
N GLY A 566 10.25 -14.40 -36.90
CA GLY A 566 11.46 -15.05 -36.36
C GLY A 566 11.68 -16.53 -36.73
N LEU A 567 10.90 -17.09 -37.66
CA LEU A 567 11.06 -18.45 -38.21
C LEU A 567 11.75 -18.42 -39.59
N SER A 568 12.52 -19.46 -39.92
CA SER A 568 13.19 -19.57 -41.22
C SER A 568 12.23 -19.98 -42.35
N GLY A 569 12.51 -19.52 -43.58
CA GLY A 569 11.72 -19.91 -44.76
C GLY A 569 11.70 -21.42 -44.99
N LYS A 570 12.80 -22.12 -44.70
CA LYS A 570 12.91 -23.58 -44.79
C LYS A 570 11.92 -24.28 -43.85
N TYR A 571 11.75 -23.76 -42.63
CA TYR A 571 10.78 -24.29 -41.67
C TYR A 571 9.34 -24.07 -42.15
N LEU A 572 9.04 -22.87 -42.67
CA LEU A 572 7.71 -22.54 -43.18
C LEU A 572 7.30 -23.43 -44.37
N GLU A 573 8.21 -23.66 -45.32
CA GLU A 573 7.98 -24.56 -46.46
C GLU A 573 7.71 -26.00 -46.00
N ALA A 574 8.53 -26.51 -45.07
CA ALA A 574 8.40 -27.87 -44.56
C ALA A 574 7.10 -28.09 -43.78
N VAL A 575 6.62 -27.09 -43.03
CA VAL A 575 5.32 -27.19 -42.32
C VAL A 575 4.14 -27.04 -43.29
N ARG A 576 4.26 -26.21 -44.33
CA ARG A 576 3.22 -26.05 -45.36
C ARG A 576 2.97 -27.33 -46.16
N ASP A 577 4.03 -28.09 -46.43
CA ASP A 577 3.98 -29.29 -47.27
C ASP A 577 3.63 -30.58 -46.46
N ALA A 578 3.46 -30.46 -45.14
CA ALA A 578 3.09 -31.56 -44.25
C ALA A 578 1.56 -31.84 -44.26
N GLU A 579 1.16 -33.10 -43.97
CA GLU A 579 -0.24 -33.44 -43.77
C GLU A 579 -0.72 -33.03 -42.36
N GLY A 580 -1.15 -31.78 -42.19
CA GLY A 580 -1.64 -31.24 -40.90
C GLY A 580 -0.92 -29.97 -40.47
N GLY A 581 -1.19 -29.49 -39.25
CA GLY A 581 -0.43 -28.41 -38.63
C GLY A 581 0.87 -28.93 -38.00
N THR A 582 1.41 -28.19 -37.03
CA THR A 582 2.42 -28.78 -36.14
C THR A 582 1.71 -29.70 -35.14
N PRO A 583 2.33 -30.78 -34.64
CA PRO A 583 1.63 -31.69 -33.71
C PRO A 583 1.15 -30.99 -32.42
N VAL A 584 1.82 -29.90 -32.02
CA VAL A 584 1.39 -29.04 -30.91
C VAL A 584 0.12 -28.27 -31.29
N ALA A 585 0.11 -27.61 -32.46
CA ALA A 585 -1.04 -26.85 -32.93
C ALA A 585 -2.26 -27.75 -33.17
N ASP A 586 -2.06 -28.94 -33.74
CA ASP A 586 -3.13 -29.92 -33.94
C ASP A 586 -3.75 -30.35 -32.60
N SER A 587 -2.92 -30.64 -31.59
CA SER A 587 -3.39 -30.99 -30.24
C SER A 587 -4.15 -29.85 -29.57
N VAL A 588 -3.77 -28.59 -29.81
CA VAL A 588 -4.48 -27.41 -29.32
C VAL A 588 -5.84 -27.25 -29.99
N VAL A 589 -5.95 -27.51 -31.30
CA VAL A 589 -7.24 -27.49 -32.01
C VAL A 589 -8.14 -28.63 -31.53
N GLU A 590 -7.61 -29.84 -31.32
CA GLU A 590 -8.36 -30.99 -30.82
C GLU A 590 -8.87 -30.80 -29.39
N SER A 591 -8.02 -30.29 -28.51
CA SER A 591 -8.35 -30.09 -27.09
C SER A 591 -9.13 -28.81 -26.80
N GLY A 592 -9.00 -27.79 -27.67
CA GLY A 592 -9.52 -26.45 -27.45
C GLY A 592 -8.86 -25.70 -26.29
N ALA A 593 -7.70 -26.16 -25.81
CA ALA A 593 -6.99 -25.58 -24.67
C ALA A 593 -5.54 -25.23 -25.03
N ALA A 594 -5.00 -24.17 -24.40
CA ALA A 594 -3.62 -23.77 -24.61
C ALA A 594 -2.63 -24.79 -24.02
N LEU A 595 -1.54 -25.06 -24.74
CA LEU A 595 -0.55 -26.09 -24.41
C LEU A 595 0.85 -25.47 -24.27
N ILE A 596 1.52 -25.74 -23.14
CA ILE A 596 2.92 -25.36 -22.90
C ILE A 596 3.81 -26.59 -23.04
N ILE A 597 4.83 -26.50 -23.89
CA ILE A 597 5.92 -27.48 -24.00
C ILE A 597 7.24 -26.75 -23.71
N ASN A 598 7.72 -26.85 -22.47
CA ASN A 598 8.93 -26.16 -22.00
C ASN A 598 10.26 -26.87 -22.37
N ASP A 599 10.19 -28.10 -22.88
CA ASP A 599 11.33 -28.83 -23.43
C ASP A 599 10.85 -29.82 -24.51
N ILE A 600 10.92 -29.41 -25.77
CA ILE A 600 10.50 -30.21 -26.94
C ILE A 600 11.37 -31.46 -27.12
N LYS A 601 12.61 -31.48 -26.59
CA LYS A 601 13.47 -32.67 -26.70
C LYS A 601 13.03 -33.80 -25.77
N ARG A 602 12.35 -33.47 -24.67
CA ARG A 602 11.86 -34.46 -23.70
C ARG A 602 10.52 -35.07 -24.10
N ASP A 603 9.71 -34.36 -24.89
CA ASP A 603 8.43 -34.87 -25.37
C ASP A 603 8.55 -35.39 -26.80
N GLN A 604 8.72 -36.71 -26.92
CA GLN A 604 8.95 -37.39 -28.19
C GLN A 604 7.79 -37.23 -29.19
N ARG A 605 6.58 -36.85 -28.71
CA ARG A 605 5.41 -36.57 -29.57
C ARG A 605 5.56 -35.29 -30.38
N PHE A 606 6.40 -34.37 -29.93
CA PHE A 606 6.60 -33.05 -30.55
C PHE A 606 8.01 -32.86 -31.12
N SER A 607 8.84 -33.91 -31.10
CA SER A 607 10.23 -33.86 -31.55
C SER A 607 10.36 -34.25 -33.03
N SER A 608 10.25 -33.25 -33.93
CA SER A 608 10.45 -33.43 -35.38
C SER A 608 11.83 -32.92 -35.83
N PRO A 609 12.51 -33.57 -36.79
CA PRO A 609 13.81 -33.12 -37.31
C PRO A 609 13.80 -31.65 -37.77
N ILE A 610 12.72 -31.20 -38.41
CA ILE A 610 12.60 -29.81 -38.88
C ILE A 610 12.52 -28.80 -37.73
N VAL A 611 11.88 -29.17 -36.61
CA VAL A 611 11.77 -28.34 -35.38
C VAL A 611 13.14 -28.24 -34.70
N GLN A 612 13.91 -29.34 -34.73
CA GLN A 612 15.27 -29.37 -34.19
C GLN A 612 16.25 -28.55 -35.04
N GLU A 613 16.17 -28.65 -36.37
CA GLU A 613 16.97 -27.85 -37.31
C GLU A 613 16.67 -26.35 -37.20
N GLU A 614 15.40 -25.98 -36.97
CA GLU A 614 14.98 -24.59 -36.70
C GLU A 614 15.46 -24.07 -35.34
N GLY A 615 15.91 -24.98 -34.46
CA GLY A 615 16.46 -24.67 -33.14
C GLY A 615 15.40 -24.39 -32.08
N ILE A 616 14.13 -24.77 -32.30
CA ILE A 616 13.05 -24.55 -31.33
C ILE A 616 13.24 -25.51 -30.14
N ARG A 617 13.26 -24.95 -28.93
CA ARG A 617 13.46 -25.68 -27.67
C ARG A 617 12.20 -25.77 -26.82
N ALA A 618 11.35 -24.75 -26.89
CA ALA A 618 10.10 -24.66 -26.16
C ALA A 618 9.04 -23.95 -27.00
N THR A 619 7.77 -24.25 -26.76
CA THR A 619 6.64 -23.58 -27.41
C THR A 619 5.45 -23.45 -26.45
N LEU A 620 4.69 -22.37 -26.63
CA LEU A 620 3.36 -22.19 -26.06
C LEU A 620 2.42 -21.91 -27.23
N SER A 621 1.37 -22.72 -27.34
CA SER A 621 0.35 -22.61 -28.40
C SER A 621 -1.02 -22.45 -27.75
N THR A 622 -1.86 -21.57 -28.31
CA THR A 622 -3.22 -21.31 -27.83
C THR A 622 -4.20 -21.27 -29.00
N PRO A 623 -5.45 -21.73 -28.82
CA PRO A 623 -6.41 -21.71 -29.91
C PRO A 623 -6.92 -20.28 -30.17
N LEU A 624 -7.19 -19.98 -31.45
CA LEU A 624 -7.89 -18.78 -31.89
C LEU A 624 -9.39 -19.09 -31.95
N LEU A 625 -10.18 -18.59 -31.00
CA LEU A 625 -11.63 -18.85 -30.92
C LEU A 625 -12.48 -17.66 -31.34
N VAL A 626 -13.46 -17.91 -32.20
CA VAL A 626 -14.54 -16.96 -32.53
C VAL A 626 -15.88 -17.68 -32.43
N LYS A 627 -16.81 -17.15 -31.61
CA LYS A 627 -18.19 -17.68 -31.47
C LYS A 627 -18.23 -19.22 -31.28
N ASN A 628 -17.43 -19.75 -30.36
CA ASN A 628 -17.25 -21.19 -30.07
C ASN A 628 -16.66 -22.04 -31.22
N LYS A 629 -16.09 -21.43 -32.25
CA LYS A 629 -15.36 -22.12 -33.32
C LYS A 629 -13.87 -21.80 -33.24
N ILE A 630 -13.03 -22.82 -33.25
CA ILE A 630 -11.58 -22.66 -33.39
C ILE A 630 -11.29 -22.39 -34.87
N ILE A 631 -10.68 -21.25 -35.16
CA ILE A 631 -10.31 -20.83 -36.53
C ILE A 631 -8.81 -21.04 -36.82
N GLY A 632 -8.04 -21.46 -35.82
CA GLY A 632 -6.60 -21.63 -35.91
C GLY A 632 -5.90 -21.68 -34.55
N THR A 633 -4.57 -21.52 -34.56
CA THR A 633 -3.73 -21.39 -33.37
C THR A 633 -2.83 -20.16 -33.46
N LEU A 634 -2.48 -19.61 -32.30
CA LEU A 634 -1.41 -18.63 -32.12
C LEU A 634 -0.31 -19.28 -31.30
N ASP A 635 0.89 -19.30 -31.85
CA ASP A 635 2.03 -20.02 -31.30
C ASP A 635 3.19 -19.07 -31.04
N VAL A 636 3.90 -19.27 -29.92
CA VAL A 636 5.19 -18.65 -29.64
C VAL A 636 6.25 -19.71 -29.39
N TYR A 637 7.50 -19.37 -29.73
CA TYR A 637 8.61 -20.30 -29.75
C TYR A 637 9.83 -19.69 -29.07
N SER A 638 10.50 -20.47 -28.22
CA SER A 638 11.84 -20.12 -27.75
C SER A 638 12.89 -21.06 -28.32
N LYS A 639 13.96 -20.44 -28.82
CA LYS A 639 15.19 -21.04 -29.32
C LYS A 639 16.33 -20.91 -28.31
N THR A 640 16.30 -19.87 -27.46
CA THR A 640 17.44 -19.51 -26.60
C THR A 640 17.25 -19.86 -25.13
N LYS A 641 16.04 -19.65 -24.56
CA LYS A 641 15.79 -19.79 -23.12
C LYS A 641 15.29 -21.19 -22.73
N PRO A 642 15.83 -21.81 -21.66
CA PRO A 642 15.24 -23.01 -21.09
C PRO A 642 13.98 -22.67 -20.28
N GLN A 643 12.91 -23.47 -20.43
CA GLN A 643 11.63 -23.34 -19.71
C GLN A 643 11.04 -21.91 -19.64
N PRO A 644 10.81 -21.26 -20.79
CA PRO A 644 10.49 -19.83 -20.83
C PRO A 644 9.03 -19.49 -20.50
N PHE A 645 8.11 -20.48 -20.47
CA PHE A 645 6.68 -20.21 -20.38
C PHE A 645 6.06 -20.81 -19.12
N ASP A 646 5.33 -19.99 -18.37
CA ASP A 646 4.57 -20.36 -17.18
C ASP A 646 3.06 -20.10 -17.38
N ASP A 647 2.28 -20.27 -16.32
CA ASP A 647 0.83 -20.05 -16.38
C ASP A 647 0.46 -18.58 -16.65
N GLU A 648 1.31 -17.63 -16.27
CA GLU A 648 1.13 -16.20 -16.59
C GLU A 648 1.30 -15.98 -18.10
N ALA A 649 2.35 -16.54 -18.71
CA ALA A 649 2.54 -16.50 -20.15
C ALA A 649 1.36 -17.11 -20.92
N ARG A 650 0.79 -18.21 -20.42
CA ARG A 650 -0.42 -18.82 -21.01
C ARG A 650 -1.61 -17.87 -20.99
N GLN A 651 -1.87 -17.20 -19.87
CA GLN A 651 -2.98 -16.26 -19.73
C GLN A 651 -2.85 -15.08 -20.68
N ILE A 652 -1.65 -14.49 -20.76
CA ILE A 652 -1.35 -13.37 -21.64
C ILE A 652 -1.55 -13.75 -23.12
N LEU A 653 -1.01 -14.90 -23.55
CA LEU A 653 -1.18 -15.34 -24.94
C LEU A 653 -2.64 -15.65 -25.28
N SER A 654 -3.37 -16.28 -24.35
CA SER A 654 -4.78 -16.63 -24.56
C SER A 654 -5.64 -15.36 -24.73
N LEU A 655 -5.36 -14.31 -23.97
CA LEU A 655 -6.06 -13.04 -24.10
C LEU A 655 -5.79 -12.38 -25.47
N LEU A 656 -4.52 -12.35 -25.88
CA LEU A 656 -4.14 -11.86 -27.21
C LEU A 656 -4.79 -12.69 -28.32
N ALA A 657 -4.81 -14.01 -28.18
CA ALA A 657 -5.41 -14.93 -29.14
C ALA A 657 -6.92 -14.69 -29.32
N ASN A 658 -7.64 -14.40 -28.24
CA ASN A 658 -9.07 -14.06 -28.33
C ASN A 658 -9.30 -12.76 -29.12
N GLN A 659 -8.46 -11.74 -28.91
CA GLN A 659 -8.54 -10.49 -29.68
C GLN A 659 -8.11 -10.70 -31.14
N ALA A 660 -7.07 -11.51 -31.36
CA ALA A 660 -6.56 -11.87 -32.69
C ALA A 660 -7.59 -12.62 -33.50
N ALA A 661 -8.28 -13.58 -32.88
CA ALA A 661 -9.30 -14.35 -33.55
C ALA A 661 -10.43 -13.44 -34.08
N LEU A 662 -10.88 -12.48 -33.27
CA LEU A 662 -11.88 -11.48 -33.68
C LEU A 662 -11.38 -10.57 -34.81
N ALA A 663 -10.15 -10.05 -34.70
CA ALA A 663 -9.57 -9.19 -35.72
C ALA A 663 -9.42 -9.92 -37.07
N ILE A 664 -8.88 -11.14 -37.05
CA ILE A 664 -8.71 -12.00 -38.23
C ILE A 664 -10.05 -12.29 -38.91
N GLU A 665 -11.08 -12.63 -38.13
CA GLU A 665 -12.41 -12.90 -38.67
C GLU A 665 -13.03 -11.65 -39.31
N ASN A 666 -12.93 -10.50 -38.64
CA ASN A 666 -13.45 -9.24 -39.16
C ASN A 666 -12.77 -8.83 -40.48
N THR A 667 -11.44 -9.00 -40.56
CA THR A 667 -10.67 -8.71 -41.78
C THR A 667 -11.03 -9.67 -42.91
N ARG A 668 -11.17 -10.97 -42.63
CA ARG A 668 -11.64 -11.97 -43.62
C ARG A 668 -13.02 -11.64 -44.19
N VAL A 669 -13.97 -11.29 -43.32
CA VAL A 669 -15.33 -10.91 -43.74
C VAL A 669 -15.31 -9.66 -44.61
N SER A 670 -14.50 -8.66 -44.25
CA SER A 670 -14.38 -7.41 -44.99
C SER A 670 -13.76 -7.60 -46.37
N GLN A 671 -12.70 -8.41 -46.48
CA GLN A 671 -12.06 -8.76 -47.75
C GLN A 671 -13.01 -9.54 -48.67
N PHE A 672 -13.77 -10.50 -48.12
CA PHE A 672 -14.76 -11.25 -48.89
C PHE A 672 -15.82 -10.33 -49.50
N GLN A 673 -16.37 -9.40 -48.71
CA GLN A 673 -17.35 -8.42 -49.19
C GLN A 673 -16.78 -7.52 -50.30
N GLN A 674 -15.53 -7.06 -50.18
CA GLN A 674 -14.88 -6.26 -51.24
C GLN A 674 -14.68 -7.06 -52.53
N SER A 675 -14.27 -8.33 -52.43
CA SER A 675 -14.09 -9.19 -53.62
C SER A 675 -15.39 -9.47 -54.36
N LEU A 676 -16.50 -9.63 -53.63
CA LEU A 676 -17.83 -9.86 -54.20
C LEU A 676 -18.34 -8.61 -54.92
N LEU A 677 -18.13 -7.43 -54.33
CA LEU A 677 -18.47 -6.14 -54.93
C LEU A 677 -17.65 -5.88 -56.20
N SER A 678 -16.34 -6.15 -56.17
CA SER A 678 -15.48 -6.01 -57.36
C SER A 678 -15.95 -6.93 -58.50
N SER A 679 -16.20 -8.20 -58.19
CA SER A 679 -16.64 -9.19 -59.18
C SER A 679 -18.03 -8.85 -59.75
N ALA A 680 -18.93 -8.31 -58.93
CA ALA A 680 -20.25 -7.84 -59.39
C ALA A 680 -20.14 -6.59 -60.27
N PHE A 681 -19.23 -5.65 -59.97
CA PHE A 681 -18.94 -4.51 -60.82
C PHE A 681 -18.35 -4.92 -62.17
N ASP A 682 -17.39 -5.84 -62.18
CA ASP A 682 -16.78 -6.36 -63.41
C ASP A 682 -17.80 -7.12 -64.26
N ALA A 683 -18.72 -7.86 -63.63
CA ALA A 683 -19.83 -8.54 -64.33
C ALA A 683 -20.87 -7.56 -64.91
N ILE A 684 -21.13 -6.43 -64.26
CA ILE A 684 -22.03 -5.38 -64.78
C ILE A 684 -21.39 -4.67 -65.97
N ILE A 685 -20.09 -4.35 -65.90
CA ILE A 685 -19.34 -3.73 -67.01
C ILE A 685 -19.29 -4.68 -68.22
N ALA A 686 -19.13 -5.98 -68.00
CA ALA A 686 -19.13 -6.98 -69.07
C ALA A 686 -20.50 -7.20 -69.74
N VAL A 687 -21.60 -6.74 -69.12
CA VAL A 687 -22.97 -6.81 -69.68
C VAL A 687 -23.34 -5.53 -70.45
N ASP A 688 -22.70 -4.39 -70.18
CA ASP A 688 -22.89 -3.14 -70.94
C ASP A 688 -22.04 -3.07 -72.23
N ASP A 689 -20.99 -3.89 -72.33
CA ASP A 689 -20.11 -4.00 -73.52
C ASP A 689 -20.52 -5.13 -74.50
N ALA A 690 -21.64 -5.82 -74.26
CA ALA A 690 -22.21 -6.88 -75.10
C ALA A 690 -23.62 -6.51 -75.61
#